data_AF-A0A840CPW7-F1
#
_entry.id   AF-A0A840CPW7-F1
#
_cell.length_a   1.000
_cell.length_b   1.000
_cell.length_c   1.000
_cell.angle_alpha   90.00
_cell.angle_beta   90.00
_cell.angle_gamma   90.00
#
_symmetry.space_group_name_H-M   'P 1'
#
loop_
_entity.id
_entity.type
_entity.pdbx_description
1 polymer ?
#
loop_
_entity_poly.entity_id
_entity_poly.type
_entity_poly.pdbx_seq_one_letter_code
_entity_poly.pdbx_strand_id
1 'polypeptide(L)'
;MDVIKFEMINNRDLSWLTFNERVLQEAQDKTVPLIQRLRFLGIFSNNQDEFIKVRVANIVRLSQIKGKKAPAFTGGYTAKELLPLINTQVSEGQTKFVKTYNEVLSEMEQQGIYVVNEKQLTRKQKQFCHEYFSSVVSQRLVPLIIRKTTEMPFLQDNNIYHAVKMSSGSGSNPRYAVIQIPVSSTCPRFVVLPSAGDRNDIIFLDDIIRLCLDEIFFMFNYKTISAYTFKLMRDAQLTLDDDISKSLVEKMETGLQNRLHGQPVRLIYDREMPDDLLDIITKKLKLRGKDGLDAGGRYHLMRDLMKFPKVRPDLESKNMEPLQHPYIIPFSSILKVINKKDILLNYPYHTFNHFIDFLREAAIDPKVESIYITLYRTAEHSKVINALINAAKNGKKVVVLLELFARFDEEQNVEYSELLQKEGVKVIHGVNGLKVHSKLVLVERQNKGYVYVGTGNFNEDTARIYGDYGLFTSNLQVVLDARTIFDFLINTHKHFTCKKLMVSPYYMRTQFEDLIKREIKNAQNGKQAYIYAKFNSLTDENVINLLYKASSVGVDIRLIVRGACCLQPQLKGQSENIRVISIVDRYLEHARMAIFCNDCDEKVYIMSADWMNRNLDRRVEVGIPIADKKIKTTLMEVFDIQWSDNEKARDLAVFGSNTYVEKGDDASCRSQIALYDYYKNMK
;
A
#
# COMPACT_ATOMS: atom_id res chain seq x y z
N MET A 1 15.76 34.30 -12.61
CA MET A 1 14.28 34.41 -12.61
C MET A 1 13.84 34.03 -14.01
N ASP A 2 13.73 32.74 -14.25
CA ASP A 2 13.24 32.21 -15.52
C ASP A 2 11.84 31.65 -15.29
N VAL A 3 10.94 32.07 -16.15
CA VAL A 3 9.50 31.84 -16.08
C VAL A 3 9.24 30.35 -16.17
N ILE A 4 9.07 29.70 -15.02
CA ILE A 4 8.45 28.39 -14.93
C ILE A 4 7.04 28.56 -15.50
N LYS A 5 6.77 27.95 -16.65
CA LYS A 5 5.39 27.72 -17.10
C LYS A 5 4.71 26.93 -15.99
N PHE A 6 3.89 27.60 -15.17
CA PHE A 6 2.99 26.92 -14.25
C PHE A 6 1.95 26.19 -15.10
N GLU A 7 2.20 24.91 -15.40
CA GLU A 7 1.10 24.05 -15.80
C GLU A 7 0.20 23.84 -14.57
N MET A 8 -1.09 24.16 -14.73
CA MET A 8 -2.11 24.28 -13.68
C MET A 8 -2.40 22.98 -12.90
N ILE A 9 -1.75 21.86 -13.26
CA ILE A 9 -1.93 20.53 -12.69
C ILE A 9 -0.54 20.01 -12.31
N ASN A 10 -0.37 19.68 -11.02
CA ASN A 10 0.88 19.16 -10.49
C ASN A 10 1.18 17.75 -11.04
N ASN A 11 2.45 17.46 -11.28
CA ASN A 11 2.86 16.12 -11.70
C ASN A 11 2.54 15.08 -10.63
N ARG A 12 1.95 13.96 -11.06
CA ARG A 12 1.53 12.85 -10.20
C ARG A 12 2.69 12.23 -9.40
N ASP A 13 3.84 12.03 -10.04
CA ASP A 13 4.96 11.33 -9.42
C ASP A 13 5.69 12.22 -8.41
N LEU A 14 5.82 13.53 -8.68
CA LEU A 14 6.28 14.52 -7.70
C LEU A 14 5.30 14.61 -6.52
N SER A 15 3.99 14.66 -6.79
CA SER A 15 2.95 14.65 -5.74
C SER A 15 2.94 13.35 -4.91
N TRP A 16 3.36 12.24 -5.50
CA TRP A 16 3.54 11.00 -4.74
C TRP A 16 4.76 11.06 -3.81
N LEU A 17 5.86 11.70 -4.24
CA LEU A 17 7.05 11.89 -3.41
C LEU A 17 6.76 12.81 -2.21
N THR A 18 5.97 13.88 -2.41
CA THR A 18 5.52 14.73 -1.29
C THR A 18 4.60 13.96 -0.33
N PHE A 19 3.78 13.02 -0.81
CA PHE A 19 3.08 12.08 0.06
C PHE A 19 4.04 11.23 0.90
N ASN A 20 5.06 10.63 0.28
CA ASN A 20 5.99 9.79 1.03
C ASN A 20 6.80 10.61 2.04
N GLU A 21 7.08 11.88 1.75
CA GLU A 21 7.67 12.80 2.73
C GLU A 21 6.79 13.00 3.97
N ARG A 22 5.46 13.05 3.86
CA ARG A 22 4.57 13.06 5.04
C ARG A 22 4.69 11.80 5.90
N VAL A 23 4.96 10.65 5.27
CA VAL A 23 5.28 9.41 6.01
C VAL A 23 6.59 9.56 6.79
N LEU A 24 7.59 10.23 6.20
CA LEU A 24 8.83 10.56 6.91
C LEU A 24 8.61 11.57 8.05
N GLN A 25 7.69 12.53 7.90
CA GLN A 25 7.33 13.45 8.98
C GLN A 25 6.78 12.72 10.21
N GLU A 26 6.03 11.62 10.05
CA GLU A 26 5.59 10.80 11.19
C GLU A 26 6.77 10.13 11.92
N ALA A 27 7.91 9.88 11.26
CA ALA A 27 9.12 9.43 11.93
C ALA A 27 9.88 10.57 12.66
N GLN A 28 9.66 11.81 12.24
CA GLN A 28 10.28 13.01 12.80
C GLN A 28 9.48 13.59 13.98
N ASP A 29 8.17 13.37 13.97
CA ASP A 29 7.24 13.86 14.98
C ASP A 29 7.44 13.17 16.33
N LYS A 30 7.84 13.94 17.36
CA LYS A 30 8.10 13.44 18.72
C LYS A 30 6.84 13.03 19.48
N THR A 31 5.64 13.41 19.01
CA THR A 31 4.37 12.94 19.58
C THR A 31 4.06 11.49 19.20
N VAL A 32 4.75 10.95 18.19
CA VAL A 32 4.66 9.54 17.80
C VAL A 32 5.58 8.71 18.69
N PRO A 33 5.10 7.58 19.26
CA PRO A 33 5.94 6.71 20.09
C PRO A 33 7.22 6.27 19.37
N LEU A 34 8.32 6.18 20.11
CA LEU A 34 9.66 6.05 19.55
C LEU A 34 9.82 4.86 18.60
N ILE A 35 9.32 3.68 18.99
CA ILE A 35 9.38 2.49 18.13
C ILE A 35 8.48 2.64 16.90
N GLN A 36 7.37 3.37 17.02
CA GLN A 36 6.50 3.64 15.88
C GLN A 36 7.16 4.59 14.87
N ARG A 37 7.97 5.56 15.31
CA ARG A 37 8.81 6.39 14.43
C ARG A 37 9.80 5.56 13.63
N LEU A 38 10.43 4.56 14.26
CA LEU A 38 11.29 3.59 13.58
C LEU A 38 10.52 2.79 12.52
N ARG A 39 9.29 2.35 12.83
CA ARG A 39 8.43 1.66 11.87
C ARG A 39 8.03 2.57 10.70
N PHE A 40 7.78 3.86 10.92
CA PHE A 40 7.52 4.83 9.85
C PHE A 40 8.71 5.02 8.91
N LEU A 41 9.95 4.97 9.41
CA LEU A 41 11.15 4.89 8.55
C LEU A 41 11.12 3.65 7.66
N GLY A 42 10.70 2.50 8.21
CA GLY A 42 10.49 1.29 7.43
C GLY A 42 9.41 1.44 6.35
N ILE A 43 8.26 2.05 6.69
CA ILE A 43 7.17 2.31 5.73
C ILE A 43 7.66 3.26 4.62
N PHE A 44 8.34 4.35 4.98
CA PHE A 44 8.93 5.29 4.02
C PHE A 44 9.86 4.58 3.03
N SER A 45 10.78 3.74 3.55
CA SER A 45 11.72 2.98 2.72
C SER A 45 11.01 1.99 1.81
N ASN A 46 10.00 1.29 2.31
CA ASN A 46 9.21 0.35 1.52
C ASN A 46 8.48 1.06 0.36
N ASN A 47 7.81 2.18 0.67
CA ASN A 47 7.15 3.00 -0.33
C ASN A 47 8.13 3.51 -1.39
N GLN A 48 9.29 4.01 -0.96
CA GLN A 48 10.32 4.55 -1.86
C GLN A 48 10.85 3.47 -2.81
N ASP A 49 11.13 2.28 -2.29
CA ASP A 49 11.55 1.11 -3.08
C ASP A 49 10.51 0.80 -4.16
N GLU A 50 9.23 0.76 -3.80
CA GLU A 50 8.12 0.50 -4.71
C GLU A 50 7.96 1.56 -5.79
N PHE A 51 8.11 2.83 -5.43
CA PHE A 51 8.08 3.93 -6.38
C PHE A 51 9.22 3.84 -7.39
N ILE A 52 10.44 3.54 -6.94
CA ILE A 52 11.60 3.38 -7.83
C ILE A 52 11.38 2.21 -8.79
N LYS A 53 10.97 1.05 -8.25
CA LYS A 53 10.75 -0.19 -9.04
C LYS A 53 9.70 0.00 -10.13
N VAL A 54 8.58 0.67 -9.82
CA VAL A 54 7.42 0.72 -10.73
C VAL A 54 7.40 2.00 -11.56
N ARG A 55 7.68 3.15 -10.95
CA ARG A 55 7.49 4.46 -11.59
C ARG A 55 8.75 4.95 -12.26
N VAL A 56 9.87 4.97 -11.52
CA VAL A 56 11.15 5.49 -12.04
C VAL A 56 11.67 4.62 -13.17
N ALA A 57 11.58 3.28 -13.06
CA ALA A 57 11.99 2.37 -14.14
C ALA A 57 11.28 2.68 -15.47
N ASN A 58 9.96 2.92 -15.45
CA ASN A 58 9.21 3.29 -16.64
C ASN A 58 9.60 4.68 -17.18
N ILE A 59 9.86 5.65 -16.31
CA ILE A 59 10.31 7.00 -16.70
C ILE A 59 11.69 6.96 -17.36
N VAL A 60 12.65 6.22 -16.78
CA VAL A 60 14.00 6.02 -17.34
C VAL A 60 13.92 5.37 -18.71
N ARG A 61 13.09 4.33 -18.87
CA ARG A 61 12.89 3.69 -20.18
C ARG A 61 12.36 4.68 -21.22
N LEU A 62 11.36 5.48 -20.85
CA LEU A 62 10.77 6.49 -21.74
C LEU A 62 11.73 7.65 -22.05
N SER A 63 12.67 7.98 -21.16
CA SER A 63 13.66 9.03 -21.39
C SER A 63 14.74 8.64 -22.42
N GLN A 64 14.96 7.33 -22.60
CA GLN A 64 15.94 6.77 -23.53
C GLN A 64 15.43 6.60 -24.97
N ILE A 65 14.12 6.70 -25.20
CA ILE A 65 13.53 6.58 -26.54
C ILE A 65 13.97 7.78 -27.40
N LYS A 66 14.64 7.51 -28.53
CA LYS A 66 15.05 8.52 -29.53
C LYS A 66 14.01 8.58 -30.65
N GLY A 67 13.35 9.72 -30.84
CA GLY A 67 12.41 9.98 -31.94
C GLY A 67 10.93 9.63 -31.65
N LYS A 68 10.01 10.40 -32.26
CA LYS A 68 8.56 10.61 -31.96
C LYS A 68 8.28 11.45 -30.71
N LYS A 69 7.19 12.25 -30.75
CA LYS A 69 6.66 13.02 -29.60
C LYS A 69 6.44 12.04 -28.44
N ALA A 70 7.37 12.00 -27.49
CA ALA A 70 7.21 11.20 -26.29
C ALA A 70 5.91 11.63 -25.58
N PRO A 71 5.09 10.68 -25.09
CA PRO A 71 3.89 11.05 -24.35
C PRO A 71 4.29 11.91 -23.13
N ALA A 72 3.61 13.03 -22.95
CA ALA A 72 3.77 13.85 -21.76
C ALA A 72 3.22 13.10 -20.55
N PHE A 73 3.91 13.24 -19.42
CA PHE A 73 3.38 12.87 -18.12
C PHE A 73 2.40 13.95 -17.65
N THR A 74 1.64 13.68 -16.59
CA THR A 74 0.75 14.65 -15.95
C THR A 74 1.49 15.96 -15.67
N GLY A 75 0.85 17.10 -15.99
CA GLY A 75 1.48 18.42 -15.89
C GLY A 75 2.52 18.69 -16.99
N GLY A 76 2.40 18.02 -18.15
CA GLY A 76 3.12 18.37 -19.39
C GLY A 76 4.58 17.94 -19.48
N TYR A 77 5.14 17.40 -18.39
CA TYR A 77 6.54 17.01 -18.34
C TYR A 77 6.89 15.89 -19.34
N THR A 78 7.99 16.05 -20.05
CA THR A 78 8.65 14.92 -20.72
C THR A 78 9.43 14.08 -19.71
N ALA A 79 9.72 12.82 -20.07
CA ALA A 79 10.54 11.93 -19.23
C ALA A 79 11.93 12.54 -18.89
N LYS A 80 12.51 13.32 -19.81
CA LYS A 80 13.82 13.96 -19.65
C LYS A 80 13.80 15.13 -18.68
N GLU A 81 12.68 15.85 -18.59
CA GLU A 81 12.48 16.94 -17.63
C GLU A 81 12.10 16.41 -16.24
N LEU A 82 11.27 15.36 -16.19
CA LEU A 82 10.75 14.81 -14.94
C LEU A 82 11.80 14.03 -14.14
N LEU A 83 12.65 13.25 -14.82
CA LEU A 83 13.62 12.37 -14.16
C LEU A 83 14.61 13.13 -13.25
N PRO A 84 15.22 14.25 -13.66
CA PRO A 84 16.06 15.06 -12.76
C PRO A 84 15.31 15.54 -11.52
N LEU A 85 14.08 16.03 -11.66
CA LEU A 85 13.26 16.52 -10.54
C LEU A 85 12.97 15.41 -9.52
N ILE A 86 12.60 14.22 -10.02
CA ILE A 86 12.40 13.03 -9.19
C ILE A 86 13.69 12.66 -8.46
N ASN A 87 14.82 12.60 -9.17
CA ASN A 87 16.10 12.22 -8.57
C ASN A 87 16.52 13.18 -7.46
N THR A 88 16.31 14.49 -7.64
CA THR A 88 16.56 15.51 -6.61
C THR A 88 15.71 15.25 -5.36
N GLN A 89 14.39 15.12 -5.51
CA GLN A 89 13.49 14.86 -4.37
C GLN A 89 13.77 13.53 -3.66
N VAL A 90 14.12 12.48 -4.42
CA VAL A 90 14.54 11.17 -3.86
C VAL A 90 15.81 11.33 -3.02
N SER A 91 16.79 12.09 -3.52
CA SER A 91 18.07 12.34 -2.83
C SER A 91 17.88 13.17 -1.54
N GLU A 92 17.05 14.22 -1.61
CA GLU A 92 16.68 15.03 -0.45
C GLU A 92 15.95 14.19 0.61
N GLY A 93 14.97 13.40 0.19
CA GLY A 93 14.26 12.46 1.06
C GLY A 93 15.20 11.45 1.73
N GLN A 94 16.18 10.91 0.99
CA GLN A 94 17.19 10.00 1.54
C GLN A 94 18.09 10.70 2.58
N THR A 95 18.45 11.96 2.35
CA THR A 95 19.25 12.74 3.31
C THR A 95 18.47 12.97 4.61
N LYS A 96 17.19 13.35 4.51
CA LYS A 96 16.29 13.49 5.66
C LYS A 96 16.08 12.16 6.39
N PHE A 97 15.95 11.05 5.65
CA PHE A 97 15.82 9.70 6.20
C PHE A 97 17.02 9.33 7.08
N VAL A 98 18.26 9.49 6.58
CA VAL A 98 19.48 9.12 7.32
C VAL A 98 19.61 9.94 8.60
N LYS A 99 19.35 11.26 8.52
CA LYS A 99 19.34 12.14 9.69
C LYS A 99 18.33 11.66 10.74
N THR A 100 17.08 11.45 10.31
CA THR A 100 15.99 11.01 11.20
C THR A 100 16.26 9.64 11.82
N TYR A 101 16.82 8.70 11.04
CA TYR A 101 17.19 7.37 11.51
C TYR A 101 18.24 7.44 12.64
N ASN A 102 19.29 8.24 12.47
CA ASN A 102 20.33 8.40 13.48
C ASN A 102 19.77 9.07 14.76
N GLU A 103 18.88 10.06 14.62
CA GLU A 103 18.20 10.69 15.77
C GLU A 103 17.33 9.68 16.53
N VAL A 104 16.54 8.86 15.81
CA VAL A 104 15.71 7.81 16.42
C VAL A 104 16.58 6.78 17.14
N LEU A 105 17.70 6.35 16.54
CA LEU A 105 18.63 5.43 17.21
C LEU A 105 19.20 6.04 18.49
N SER A 106 19.63 7.30 18.46
CA SER A 106 20.16 7.97 19.67
C SER A 106 19.12 8.07 20.78
N GLU A 107 17.86 8.34 20.45
CA GLU A 107 16.76 8.34 21.42
C GLU A 107 16.43 6.93 21.94
N MET A 108 16.56 5.91 21.10
CA MET A 108 16.41 4.51 21.52
C MET A 108 17.48 4.13 22.55
N GLU A 109 18.72 4.57 22.35
CA GLU A 109 19.81 4.35 23.31
C GLU A 109 19.53 4.98 24.66
N GLN A 110 18.95 6.19 24.69
CA GLN A 110 18.51 6.86 25.93
C GLN A 110 17.40 6.08 26.66
N GLN A 111 16.62 5.30 25.92
CA GLN A 111 15.57 4.41 26.45
C GLN A 111 16.08 2.99 26.72
N GLY A 112 17.40 2.75 26.69
CA GLY A 112 18.00 1.45 26.98
C GLY A 112 17.93 0.44 25.83
N ILE A 113 17.58 0.87 24.62
CA ILE A 113 17.51 0.02 23.42
C ILE A 113 18.68 0.34 22.51
N TYR A 114 19.56 -0.64 22.28
CA TYR A 114 20.79 -0.45 21.53
C TYR A 114 20.78 -1.34 20.28
N VAL A 115 21.00 -0.74 19.12
CA VAL A 115 21.25 -1.47 17.87
C VAL A 115 22.76 -1.58 17.70
N VAL A 116 23.31 -2.76 18.00
CA VAL A 116 24.75 -3.00 18.02
C VAL A 116 25.21 -3.79 16.80
N ASN A 117 26.49 -3.67 16.45
CA ASN A 117 27.14 -4.47 15.40
C ASN A 117 28.11 -5.51 15.99
N GLU A 118 28.72 -6.32 15.12
CA GLU A 118 29.61 -7.43 15.47
C GLU A 118 30.87 -7.00 16.27
N LYS A 119 31.24 -5.72 16.21
CA LYS A 119 32.43 -5.17 16.90
C LYS A 119 32.13 -4.64 18.30
N GLN A 120 30.85 -4.55 18.67
CA GLN A 120 30.37 -3.97 19.93
C GLN A 120 29.89 -5.04 20.93
N LEU A 121 30.04 -6.32 20.59
CA LEU A 121 29.49 -7.42 21.37
C LEU A 121 30.33 -7.76 22.61
N THR A 122 29.64 -8.04 23.72
CA THR A 122 30.27 -8.68 24.88
C THR A 122 30.63 -10.14 24.58
N ARG A 123 31.50 -10.75 25.39
CA ARG A 123 31.86 -12.18 25.24
C ARG A 123 30.65 -13.12 25.26
N LYS A 124 29.67 -12.85 26.14
CA LYS A 124 28.42 -13.64 26.23
C LYS A 124 27.57 -13.49 24.98
N GLN A 125 27.43 -12.27 24.47
CA GLN A 125 26.67 -12.01 23.25
C GLN A 125 27.35 -12.61 22.02
N LYS A 126 28.69 -12.55 21.95
CA LYS A 126 29.45 -13.19 20.88
C LYS A 126 29.19 -14.70 20.86
N GLN A 127 29.26 -15.36 22.03
CA GLN A 127 28.95 -16.78 22.16
C GLN A 127 27.50 -17.09 21.73
N PHE A 128 26.53 -16.31 22.19
CA PHE A 128 25.14 -16.44 21.75
C PHE A 128 24.99 -16.32 20.23
N CYS A 129 25.68 -15.36 19.59
CA CYS A 129 25.66 -15.21 18.13
C CYS A 129 26.23 -16.44 17.42
N HIS A 130 27.32 -17.04 17.90
CA HIS A 130 27.86 -18.27 17.31
C HIS A 130 26.92 -19.47 17.49
N GLU A 131 26.28 -19.60 18.65
CA GLU A 131 25.28 -20.65 18.91
C GLU A 131 24.03 -20.48 18.03
N TYR A 132 23.52 -19.25 17.92
CA TYR A 132 22.41 -18.90 17.04
C TYR A 132 22.78 -19.12 15.57
N PHE A 133 23.99 -18.75 15.18
CA PHE A 133 24.51 -19.02 13.84
C PHE A 133 24.53 -20.51 13.54
N SER A 134 25.12 -21.33 14.43
CA SER A 134 25.22 -22.77 14.25
C SER A 134 23.84 -23.45 14.17
N SER A 135 22.93 -23.10 15.08
CA SER A 135 21.61 -23.76 15.20
C SER A 135 20.56 -23.28 14.20
N VAL A 136 20.55 -21.99 13.85
CA VAL A 136 19.50 -21.37 13.03
C VAL A 136 20.03 -20.93 11.67
N VAL A 137 21.13 -20.17 11.63
CA VAL A 137 21.52 -19.46 10.40
C VAL A 137 22.26 -20.39 9.41
N SER A 138 23.20 -21.20 9.90
CA SER A 138 24.14 -21.97 9.09
C SER A 138 23.45 -22.93 8.12
N GLN A 139 22.38 -23.60 8.57
CA GLN A 139 21.58 -24.55 7.78
C GLN A 139 20.85 -23.89 6.59
N ARG A 140 20.73 -22.56 6.60
CA ARG A 140 20.03 -21.76 5.59
C ARG A 140 20.98 -20.98 4.69
N LEU A 141 22.29 -20.99 4.98
CA LEU A 141 23.28 -20.26 4.23
C LEU A 141 23.91 -21.14 3.15
N VAL A 142 23.91 -20.61 1.93
CA VAL A 142 24.64 -21.21 0.80
C VAL A 142 25.58 -20.15 0.23
N PRO A 143 26.86 -20.13 0.63
CA PRO A 143 27.86 -19.23 0.05
C PRO A 143 28.17 -19.61 -1.40
N LEU A 144 28.14 -18.63 -2.30
CA LEU A 144 28.51 -18.79 -3.70
C LEU A 144 29.91 -18.24 -3.94
N ILE A 145 30.88 -19.11 -4.26
CA ILE A 145 32.22 -18.67 -4.63
C ILE A 145 32.24 -18.12 -6.07
N ILE A 146 32.71 -16.88 -6.23
CA ILE A 146 32.84 -16.24 -7.54
C ILE A 146 34.20 -16.59 -8.15
N ARG A 147 34.17 -17.35 -9.25
CA ARG A 147 35.32 -17.66 -10.12
C ARG A 147 35.10 -17.04 -11.50
N LYS A 148 36.12 -17.07 -12.36
CA LYS A 148 36.02 -16.60 -13.75
C LYS A 148 34.88 -17.29 -14.51
N THR A 149 34.74 -18.60 -14.33
CA THR A 149 33.70 -19.44 -14.93
C THR A 149 32.36 -19.46 -14.19
N THR A 150 32.28 -18.93 -12.97
CA THR A 150 31.01 -18.92 -12.21
C THR A 150 30.00 -18.03 -12.91
N GLU A 151 28.87 -18.59 -13.33
CA GLU A 151 27.70 -17.80 -13.68
C GLU A 151 26.99 -17.37 -12.40
N MET A 152 26.63 -16.10 -12.30
CA MET A 152 25.89 -15.61 -11.14
C MET A 152 24.48 -16.19 -11.21
N PRO A 153 24.00 -16.89 -10.15
CA PRO A 153 22.64 -17.36 -10.09
C PRO A 153 21.69 -16.16 -10.12
N PHE A 154 20.42 -16.45 -10.39
CA PHE A 154 19.41 -15.43 -10.32
C PHE A 154 19.28 -14.90 -8.88
N LEU A 155 19.72 -13.66 -8.66
CA LEU A 155 19.57 -12.95 -7.40
C LEU A 155 18.22 -12.22 -7.36
N GLN A 156 17.35 -12.62 -6.44
CA GLN A 156 16.07 -11.97 -6.15
C GLN A 156 16.29 -10.52 -5.64
N ASP A 157 15.42 -9.60 -6.06
CA ASP A 157 15.48 -8.15 -5.79
C ASP A 157 15.02 -7.76 -4.37
N ASN A 158 14.27 -8.64 -3.71
CA ASN A 158 13.73 -8.46 -2.38
C ASN A 158 14.66 -8.96 -1.26
N ASN A 159 15.81 -9.53 -1.62
CA ASN A 159 16.79 -10.06 -0.69
C ASN A 159 18.02 -9.14 -0.58
N ILE A 160 18.78 -9.39 0.48
CA ILE A 160 20.04 -8.72 0.76
C ILE A 160 21.15 -9.73 0.58
N TYR A 161 22.29 -9.26 0.11
CA TYR A 161 23.46 -10.09 -0.12
C TYR A 161 24.68 -9.45 0.52
N HIS A 162 25.61 -10.28 0.99
CA HIS A 162 26.98 -9.87 1.29
C HIS A 162 27.88 -10.29 0.14
N ALA A 163 28.63 -9.33 -0.40
CA ALA A 163 29.80 -9.59 -1.22
C ALA A 163 31.01 -9.72 -0.29
N VAL A 164 31.67 -10.89 -0.31
CA VAL A 164 32.78 -11.23 0.57
C VAL A 164 34.09 -11.19 -0.22
N LYS A 165 35.13 -10.62 0.38
CA LYS A 165 36.50 -10.61 -0.13
C LYS A 165 37.42 -11.30 0.87
N MET A 166 38.18 -12.28 0.38
CA MET A 166 39.22 -12.99 1.12
C MET A 166 40.58 -12.71 0.47
N SER A 167 41.54 -12.19 1.23
CA SER A 167 42.87 -11.84 0.73
C SER A 167 43.97 -12.56 1.51
N SER A 168 44.97 -13.12 0.81
CA SER A 168 46.12 -13.81 1.43
C SER A 168 47.40 -12.97 1.47
N GLY A 169 47.32 -11.65 1.18
CA GLY A 169 48.47 -10.73 1.15
C GLY A 169 48.90 -10.31 -0.25
N SER A 170 49.92 -9.43 -0.31
CA SER A 170 50.46 -8.83 -1.54
C SER A 170 51.01 -9.89 -2.49
N GLY A 171 50.39 -10.03 -3.67
CA GLY A 171 50.80 -10.97 -4.73
C GLY A 171 49.87 -12.17 -4.94
N SER A 172 48.91 -12.42 -4.04
CA SER A 172 47.88 -13.45 -4.22
C SER A 172 46.60 -12.87 -4.81
N ASN A 173 45.95 -13.61 -5.72
CA ASN A 173 44.65 -13.21 -6.22
C ASN A 173 43.60 -13.37 -5.11
N PRO A 174 42.85 -12.30 -4.76
CA PRO A 174 41.78 -12.40 -3.79
C PRO A 174 40.70 -13.37 -4.26
N ARG A 175 40.04 -14.03 -3.29
CA ARG A 175 38.86 -14.86 -3.53
C ARG A 175 37.62 -14.06 -3.16
N TYR A 176 36.56 -14.29 -3.92
CA TYR A 176 35.30 -13.59 -3.77
C TYR A 176 34.16 -14.56 -3.56
N ALA A 177 33.18 -14.15 -2.76
CA ALA A 177 31.96 -14.92 -2.58
C ALA A 177 30.74 -14.00 -2.46
N VAL A 178 29.56 -14.56 -2.67
CA VAL A 178 28.27 -13.93 -2.39
C VAL A 178 27.53 -14.80 -1.39
N ILE A 179 26.96 -14.17 -0.37
CA ILE A 179 26.10 -14.82 0.62
C ILE A 179 24.76 -14.12 0.58
N GLN A 180 23.68 -14.87 0.37
CA GLN A 180 22.32 -14.35 0.55
C GLN A 180 21.96 -14.36 2.05
N ILE A 181 21.45 -13.24 2.55
CA ILE A 181 20.97 -13.15 3.94
C ILE A 181 19.62 -13.88 4.06
N PRO A 182 19.49 -14.94 4.88
CA PRO A 182 18.35 -15.85 4.87
C PRO A 182 17.22 -15.36 5.78
N VAL A 183 16.70 -14.15 5.51
CA VAL A 183 15.62 -13.56 6.31
C VAL A 183 14.32 -14.35 6.11
N SER A 184 13.72 -14.81 7.20
CA SER A 184 12.41 -15.48 7.21
C SER A 184 11.71 -15.28 8.55
N SER A 185 10.48 -15.77 8.70
CA SER A 185 9.77 -15.78 10.00
C SER A 185 10.53 -16.56 11.07
N THR A 186 11.23 -17.63 10.68
CA THR A 186 12.06 -18.46 11.58
C THR A 186 13.49 -17.97 11.76
N CYS A 187 13.93 -17.02 10.93
CA CYS A 187 15.25 -16.40 10.98
C CYS A 187 15.07 -14.89 10.78
N PRO A 188 14.56 -14.17 11.79
CA PRO A 188 14.26 -12.75 11.68
C PRO A 188 15.53 -11.95 11.45
N ARG A 189 15.39 -10.82 10.76
CA ARG A 189 16.53 -9.95 10.47
C ARG A 189 17.08 -9.24 11.72
N PHE A 190 16.24 -9.02 12.73
CA PHE A 190 16.65 -8.46 14.01
C PHE A 190 16.65 -9.56 15.05
N VAL A 191 17.77 -9.73 15.75
CA VAL A 191 17.91 -10.70 16.83
C VAL A 191 18.14 -9.95 18.13
N VAL A 192 17.31 -10.24 19.14
CA VAL A 192 17.49 -9.71 20.48
C VAL A 192 18.58 -10.52 21.17
N LEU A 193 19.60 -9.83 21.67
CA LEU A 193 20.74 -10.43 22.34
C LEU A 193 20.47 -10.60 23.84
N PRO A 194 21.17 -11.54 24.50
CA PRO A 194 21.19 -11.58 25.95
C PRO A 194 21.83 -10.29 26.50
N SER A 195 21.04 -9.51 27.23
CA SER A 195 21.43 -8.23 27.81
C SER A 195 21.23 -8.24 29.32
N ALA A 196 21.94 -7.37 30.03
CA ALA A 196 21.88 -7.26 31.49
C ALA A 196 20.91 -6.14 31.93
N GLY A 197 20.12 -6.41 32.98
CA GLY A 197 19.16 -5.43 33.53
C GLY A 197 18.14 -4.97 32.48
N ASP A 198 17.88 -3.67 32.44
CA ASP A 198 16.90 -3.04 31.52
C ASP A 198 17.47 -2.72 30.12
N ARG A 199 18.73 -3.12 29.85
CA ARG A 199 19.35 -2.95 28.55
C ARG A 199 18.76 -3.96 27.56
N ASN A 200 18.46 -3.52 26.35
CA ASN A 200 18.00 -4.35 25.25
C ASN A 200 18.93 -4.17 24.06
N ASP A 201 19.84 -5.13 23.83
CA ASP A 201 20.72 -5.12 22.65
C ASP A 201 20.08 -5.89 21.50
N ILE A 202 20.04 -5.27 20.32
CA ILE A 202 19.52 -5.85 19.08
C ILE A 202 20.67 -5.85 18.07
N ILE A 203 20.86 -6.96 17.37
CA ILE A 203 21.83 -7.07 16.27
C ILE A 203 21.10 -7.43 14.97
N PHE A 204 21.61 -6.92 13.84
CA PHE A 204 21.18 -7.36 12.52
C PHE A 204 21.73 -8.77 12.22
N LEU A 205 20.92 -9.61 11.60
CA LEU A 205 21.36 -10.90 11.05
C LEU A 205 22.54 -10.71 10.08
N ASP A 206 22.54 -9.59 9.35
CA ASP A 206 23.65 -9.12 8.53
C ASP A 206 24.99 -9.16 9.29
N ASP A 207 25.04 -8.70 10.53
CA ASP A 207 26.27 -8.65 11.34
C ASP A 207 26.58 -9.96 12.06
N ILE A 208 25.58 -10.78 12.41
CA ILE A 208 25.83 -12.15 12.88
C ILE A 208 26.60 -12.93 11.79
N ILE A 209 26.18 -12.78 10.52
CA ILE A 209 26.88 -13.43 9.40
C ILE A 209 28.30 -12.87 9.22
N ARG A 210 28.50 -11.56 9.45
CA ARG A 210 29.85 -10.95 9.42
C ARG A 210 30.76 -11.48 10.52
N LEU A 211 30.22 -11.67 11.73
CA LEU A 211 30.93 -12.24 12.86
C LEU A 211 31.41 -13.67 12.56
N CYS A 212 30.58 -14.44 11.87
CA CYS A 212 30.78 -15.85 11.59
C CYS A 212 31.46 -16.13 10.24
N LEU A 213 32.08 -15.14 9.58
CA LEU A 213 32.73 -15.34 8.28
C LEU A 213 33.83 -16.41 8.34
N ASP A 214 34.57 -16.48 9.45
CA ASP A 214 35.61 -17.49 9.64
C ASP A 214 35.03 -18.91 9.71
N GLU A 215 33.87 -19.09 10.36
CA GLU A 215 33.16 -20.37 10.39
C GLU A 215 32.55 -20.75 9.03
N ILE A 216 32.14 -19.77 8.22
CA ILE A 216 31.57 -20.01 6.89
C ILE A 216 32.66 -20.44 5.90
N PHE A 217 33.82 -19.78 5.95
CA PHE A 217 34.92 -19.96 4.99
C PHE A 217 36.11 -20.72 5.56
N PHE A 218 35.91 -21.53 6.61
CA PHE A 218 36.95 -22.27 7.33
C PHE A 218 37.85 -23.14 6.43
N MET A 219 37.35 -23.56 5.27
CA MET A 219 38.09 -24.37 4.29
C MET A 219 39.08 -23.57 3.43
N PHE A 220 39.05 -22.24 3.50
CA PHE A 220 39.93 -21.36 2.72
C PHE A 220 40.99 -20.73 3.60
N ASN A 221 42.22 -20.64 3.07
CA ASN A 221 43.28 -19.88 3.71
C ASN A 221 43.22 -18.42 3.23
N TYR A 222 43.23 -17.50 4.18
CA TYR A 222 43.31 -16.05 3.96
C TYR A 222 43.93 -15.36 5.17
N LYS A 223 44.49 -14.17 4.95
CA LYS A 223 44.98 -13.27 6.01
C LYS A 223 43.89 -12.31 6.48
N THR A 224 43.03 -11.86 5.56
CA THR A 224 41.91 -10.97 5.87
C THR A 224 40.66 -11.41 5.14
N ILE A 225 39.51 -11.25 5.80
CA ILE A 225 38.18 -11.49 5.25
C ILE A 225 37.28 -10.29 5.59
N SER A 226 36.52 -9.81 4.60
CA SER A 226 35.56 -8.72 4.79
C SER A 226 34.30 -8.95 3.97
N ALA A 227 33.17 -8.41 4.44
CA ALA A 227 31.87 -8.56 3.80
C ALA A 227 31.14 -7.22 3.71
N TYR A 228 30.61 -6.93 2.53
CA TYR A 228 29.98 -5.68 2.16
C TYR A 228 28.57 -5.95 1.65
N THR A 229 27.58 -5.23 2.17
CA THR A 229 26.20 -5.47 1.78
C THR A 229 25.92 -4.88 0.41
N PHE A 230 25.10 -5.57 -0.38
CA PHE A 230 24.48 -5.03 -1.57
C PHE A 230 23.06 -5.57 -1.75
N LYS A 231 22.25 -4.80 -2.48
CA LYS A 231 20.89 -5.13 -2.88
C LYS A 231 20.73 -4.81 -4.36
N LEU A 232 19.94 -5.65 -5.04
CA LEU A 232 19.54 -5.42 -6.42
C LEU A 232 18.11 -4.91 -6.48
N MET A 233 17.85 -4.00 -7.42
CA MET A 233 16.51 -3.64 -7.84
C MET A 233 16.36 -3.98 -9.32
N ARG A 234 15.34 -4.75 -9.64
CA ARG A 234 15.01 -5.16 -11.00
C ARG A 234 13.78 -4.39 -11.47
N ASP A 235 13.68 -4.17 -12.78
CA ASP A 235 12.46 -3.65 -13.37
C ASP A 235 11.34 -4.65 -13.10
N ALA A 236 10.18 -4.16 -12.66
CA ALA A 236 8.98 -4.96 -12.69
C ALA A 236 8.59 -5.07 -14.16
N GLN A 237 9.04 -6.14 -14.86
CA GLN A 237 8.61 -6.38 -16.24
C GLN A 237 7.10 -6.16 -16.34
N LEU A 238 6.73 -5.33 -17.31
CA LEU A 238 5.36 -5.00 -17.71
C LEU A 238 4.42 -6.20 -17.49
N THR A 239 3.30 -5.94 -16.82
CA THR A 239 2.07 -6.67 -17.11
C THR A 239 1.86 -6.61 -18.62
N LEU A 240 1.92 -7.78 -19.27
CA LEU A 240 1.55 -7.99 -20.67
C LEU A 240 0.19 -7.32 -20.94
N ASP A 241 0.21 -6.15 -21.59
CA ASP A 241 -1.02 -5.52 -22.08
C ASP A 241 -1.24 -5.76 -23.59
N ASP A 242 -0.41 -6.53 -24.31
CA ASP A 242 -0.48 -6.55 -25.79
C ASP A 242 -0.25 -7.88 -26.54
N ASP A 243 -0.26 -9.06 -25.91
CA ASP A 243 -0.08 -10.32 -26.68
C ASP A 243 -1.30 -11.23 -26.66
N ILE A 244 -2.07 -11.24 -27.76
CA ILE A 244 -3.39 -11.88 -27.91
C ILE A 244 -3.29 -13.39 -28.23
N SER A 245 -2.08 -13.93 -28.45
CA SER A 245 -1.89 -15.19 -29.19
C SER A 245 -1.71 -16.49 -28.36
N LYS A 246 -1.68 -16.45 -27.02
CA LYS A 246 -1.51 -17.66 -26.17
C LYS A 246 -2.53 -17.79 -25.05
N SER A 247 -2.86 -19.02 -24.66
CA SER A 247 -3.80 -19.35 -23.58
C SER A 247 -3.31 -18.80 -22.21
N LEU A 248 -4.25 -18.45 -21.31
CA LEU A 248 -3.97 -17.75 -20.06
C LEU A 248 -3.04 -18.53 -19.12
N VAL A 249 -3.16 -19.86 -19.11
CA VAL A 249 -2.37 -20.78 -18.26
C VAL A 249 -0.96 -20.97 -18.81
N GLU A 250 -0.77 -21.12 -20.12
CA GLU A 250 0.58 -21.21 -20.72
C GLU A 250 1.37 -19.88 -20.57
N LYS A 251 0.66 -18.74 -20.59
CA LYS A 251 1.24 -17.43 -20.26
C LYS A 251 1.61 -17.30 -18.78
N MET A 252 0.98 -18.04 -17.87
CA MET A 252 1.37 -18.05 -16.46
C MET A 252 2.68 -18.81 -16.26
N GLU A 253 2.86 -19.98 -16.87
CA GLU A 253 4.12 -20.73 -16.75
C GLU A 253 5.31 -20.00 -17.37
N THR A 254 5.16 -19.45 -18.58
CA THR A 254 6.24 -18.69 -19.24
C THR A 254 6.38 -17.24 -18.74
N GLY A 255 5.29 -16.61 -18.31
CA GLY A 255 5.27 -15.24 -17.81
C GLY A 255 5.73 -15.10 -16.36
N LEU A 256 5.50 -16.08 -15.48
CA LEU A 256 6.12 -16.11 -14.15
C LEU A 256 7.64 -16.26 -14.27
N GLN A 257 8.11 -17.17 -15.13
CA GLN A 257 9.55 -17.37 -15.35
C GLN A 257 10.22 -16.10 -15.92
N ASN A 258 9.59 -15.42 -16.88
CA ASN A 258 10.12 -14.16 -17.41
C ASN A 258 9.99 -12.97 -16.45
N ARG A 259 8.93 -12.93 -15.60
CA ARG A 259 8.77 -11.94 -14.51
C ARG A 259 9.83 -12.07 -13.43
N LEU A 260 10.19 -13.30 -13.08
CA LEU A 260 11.32 -13.56 -12.19
C LEU A 260 12.59 -12.95 -12.81
N HIS A 261 12.80 -13.05 -14.13
CA HIS A 261 14.00 -12.57 -14.81
C HIS A 261 13.94 -11.12 -15.34
N GLY A 262 13.43 -10.16 -14.56
CA GLY A 262 13.59 -8.73 -14.84
C GLY A 262 15.08 -8.32 -14.95
N GLN A 263 15.42 -7.47 -15.92
CA GLN A 263 16.80 -6.96 -16.03
C GLN A 263 17.14 -6.12 -14.79
N PRO A 264 18.35 -6.28 -14.21
CA PRO A 264 18.75 -5.48 -13.07
C PRO A 264 18.92 -4.01 -13.51
N VAL A 265 18.20 -3.12 -12.84
CA VAL A 265 18.17 -1.68 -13.15
C VAL A 265 19.10 -0.92 -12.22
N ARG A 266 19.20 -1.36 -10.95
CA ARG A 266 19.94 -0.64 -9.92
C ARG A 266 20.64 -1.60 -8.96
N LEU A 267 21.87 -1.30 -8.61
CA LEU A 267 22.66 -1.95 -7.56
C LEU A 267 22.93 -0.91 -6.49
N ILE A 268 22.38 -1.16 -5.30
CA ILE A 268 22.70 -0.39 -4.10
C ILE A 268 23.76 -1.19 -3.35
N TYR A 269 24.89 -0.58 -3.03
CA TYR A 269 26.02 -1.25 -2.40
C TYR A 269 26.58 -0.42 -1.24
N ASP A 270 27.21 -1.10 -0.29
CA ASP A 270 27.92 -0.47 0.82
C ASP A 270 29.06 0.41 0.27
N ARG A 271 29.08 1.70 0.64
CA ARG A 271 30.08 2.66 0.20
C ARG A 271 31.52 2.22 0.50
N GLU A 272 31.73 1.42 1.54
CA GLU A 272 33.05 0.91 1.91
C GLU A 272 33.50 -0.30 1.06
N MET A 273 32.67 -0.76 0.10
CA MET A 273 33.00 -1.87 -0.79
C MET A 273 34.20 -1.51 -1.68
N PRO A 274 35.28 -2.33 -1.69
CA PRO A 274 36.43 -2.12 -2.55
C PRO A 274 36.05 -2.14 -4.04
N ASP A 275 36.65 -1.24 -4.83
CA ASP A 275 36.37 -1.08 -6.26
C ASP A 275 36.52 -2.39 -7.05
N ASP A 276 37.51 -3.22 -6.72
CA ASP A 276 37.73 -4.51 -7.38
C ASP A 276 36.60 -5.51 -7.13
N LEU A 277 36.02 -5.52 -5.93
CA LEU A 277 34.85 -6.32 -5.60
C LEU A 277 33.60 -5.79 -6.32
N LEU A 278 33.39 -4.47 -6.30
CA LEU A 278 32.27 -3.83 -6.99
C LEU A 278 32.30 -4.12 -8.50
N ASP A 279 33.48 -4.03 -9.12
CA ASP A 279 33.69 -4.35 -10.53
C ASP A 279 33.32 -5.79 -10.86
N ILE A 280 33.70 -6.74 -10.00
CA ILE A 280 33.39 -8.16 -10.19
C ILE A 280 31.89 -8.39 -10.10
N ILE A 281 31.23 -7.84 -9.08
CA ILE A 281 29.77 -7.96 -8.90
C ILE A 281 29.04 -7.34 -10.08
N THR A 282 29.42 -6.13 -10.50
CA THR A 282 28.81 -5.41 -11.62
C THR A 282 28.96 -6.17 -12.94
N LYS A 283 30.17 -6.69 -13.24
CA LYS A 283 30.43 -7.50 -14.44
C LYS A 283 29.64 -8.81 -14.44
N LYS A 284 29.60 -9.52 -13.30
CA LYS A 284 28.87 -10.79 -13.17
C LYS A 284 27.36 -10.62 -13.28
N LEU A 285 26.83 -9.48 -12.84
CA LEU A 285 25.41 -9.13 -12.94
C LEU A 285 25.03 -8.48 -14.28
N LYS A 286 25.99 -8.28 -15.18
CA LYS A 286 25.79 -7.70 -16.53
C LYS A 286 25.11 -6.32 -16.49
N LEU A 287 25.39 -5.52 -15.46
CA LEU A 287 24.89 -4.15 -15.34
C LEU A 287 25.57 -3.26 -16.41
N ARG A 288 24.78 -2.44 -17.12
CA ARG A 288 25.28 -1.57 -18.19
C ARG A 288 25.59 -0.17 -17.65
N GLY A 289 26.86 0.22 -17.69
CA GLY A 289 27.30 1.58 -17.34
C GLY A 289 27.28 1.89 -15.84
N LYS A 290 27.60 3.14 -15.48
CA LYS A 290 27.56 3.64 -14.09
C LYS A 290 26.17 4.12 -13.66
N ASP A 291 25.22 4.26 -14.59
CA ASP A 291 23.89 4.88 -14.39
C ASP A 291 22.89 4.01 -13.58
N GLY A 292 23.38 3.05 -12.80
CA GLY A 292 22.58 2.19 -11.93
C GLY A 292 23.35 1.71 -10.71
N LEU A 293 24.41 2.42 -10.31
CA LEU A 293 25.23 2.11 -9.12
C LEU A 293 25.04 3.20 -8.07
N ASP A 294 24.59 2.81 -6.87
CA ASP A 294 24.35 3.75 -5.78
C ASP A 294 25.06 3.32 -4.50
N ALA A 295 25.99 4.15 -4.05
CA ALA A 295 26.69 3.95 -2.79
C ALA A 295 25.78 4.31 -1.60
N GLY A 296 25.31 3.29 -0.90
CA GLY A 296 24.51 3.39 0.31
C GLY A 296 25.31 3.20 1.60
N GLY A 297 24.60 3.16 2.73
CA GLY A 297 25.18 2.81 4.02
C GLY A 297 25.36 1.30 4.22
N ARG A 298 25.93 0.91 5.36
CA ARG A 298 26.22 -0.50 5.73
C ARG A 298 25.02 -1.45 5.66
N TYR A 299 23.83 -0.97 6.02
CA TYR A 299 22.60 -1.74 5.97
C TYR A 299 21.70 -1.24 4.84
N HIS A 300 21.04 -2.17 4.17
CA HIS A 300 20.05 -1.88 3.13
C HIS A 300 18.68 -2.45 3.52
N LEU A 301 17.69 -2.35 2.62
CA LEU A 301 16.36 -2.92 2.82
C LEU A 301 15.70 -2.45 4.13
N MET A 302 15.67 -1.14 4.34
CA MET A 302 15.19 -0.54 5.59
C MET A 302 13.69 -0.76 5.84
N ARG A 303 12.93 -1.29 4.86
CA ARG A 303 11.57 -1.79 5.08
C ARG A 303 11.45 -2.75 6.26
N ASP A 304 12.50 -3.51 6.56
CA ASP A 304 12.46 -4.48 7.66
C ASP A 304 12.33 -3.80 9.03
N LEU A 305 12.62 -2.50 9.16
CA LEU A 305 12.36 -1.73 10.39
C LEU A 305 10.89 -1.80 10.82
N MET A 306 9.94 -2.07 9.91
CA MET A 306 8.54 -2.35 10.26
C MET A 306 8.38 -3.58 11.18
N LYS A 307 9.29 -4.55 11.07
CA LYS A 307 9.34 -5.80 11.82
C LYS A 307 10.31 -5.75 13.01
N PHE A 308 10.71 -4.55 13.46
CA PHE A 308 11.57 -4.39 14.63
C PHE A 308 10.94 -5.07 15.87
N PRO A 309 11.74 -5.81 16.67
CA PRO A 309 11.23 -6.64 17.75
C PRO A 309 10.60 -5.83 18.88
N LYS A 310 9.62 -6.44 19.56
CA LYS A 310 8.88 -5.83 20.66
C LYS A 310 9.65 -5.95 21.98
N VAL A 311 10.69 -5.13 22.15
CA VAL A 311 11.54 -5.11 23.35
C VAL A 311 11.04 -4.17 24.46
N ARG A 312 10.36 -3.09 24.07
CA ARG A 312 9.75 -2.10 24.98
C ARG A 312 8.33 -1.78 24.53
N PRO A 313 7.34 -2.62 24.88
CA PRO A 313 5.95 -2.45 24.44
C PRO A 313 5.29 -1.14 24.90
N ASP A 314 5.84 -0.49 25.92
CA ASP A 314 5.43 0.82 26.42
C ASP A 314 5.84 1.98 25.48
N LEU A 315 6.86 1.78 24.64
CA LEU A 315 7.31 2.74 23.61
C LEU A 315 6.67 2.49 22.24
N GLU A 316 5.71 1.56 22.17
CA GLU A 316 4.94 1.25 20.96
C GLU A 316 3.55 1.89 20.99
N SER A 317 3.03 2.18 19.80
CA SER A 317 1.61 2.51 19.67
C SER A 317 0.74 1.29 19.96
N LYS A 318 -0.16 1.41 20.93
CA LYS A 318 -1.23 0.43 21.15
C LYS A 318 -2.41 0.75 20.23
N ASN A 319 -2.74 -0.16 19.32
CA ASN A 319 -3.97 -0.05 18.53
C ASN A 319 -5.17 -0.10 19.49
N MET A 320 -6.20 0.66 19.17
CA MET A 320 -7.42 0.67 19.97
C MET A 320 -8.20 -0.61 19.68
N GLU A 321 -8.84 -1.17 20.72
CA GLU A 321 -9.64 -2.39 20.55
C GLU A 321 -10.85 -2.10 19.65
N PRO A 322 -11.03 -2.85 18.55
CA PRO A 322 -12.15 -2.65 17.64
C PRO A 322 -13.50 -2.84 18.34
N LEU A 323 -14.39 -1.89 18.14
CA LEU A 323 -15.71 -1.82 18.74
C LEU A 323 -16.71 -2.77 18.07
N GLN A 324 -17.68 -3.23 18.84
CA GLN A 324 -18.85 -3.92 18.31
C GLN A 324 -19.86 -2.88 17.80
N HIS A 325 -20.48 -3.11 16.66
CA HIS A 325 -21.53 -2.22 16.17
C HIS A 325 -22.78 -2.39 17.04
N PRO A 326 -23.43 -1.33 17.55
CA PRO A 326 -24.52 -1.43 18.54
C PRO A 326 -25.70 -2.32 18.12
N TYR A 327 -26.03 -2.33 16.82
CA TYR A 327 -27.11 -3.17 16.27
C TYR A 327 -26.72 -4.63 15.99
N ILE A 328 -25.44 -5.01 16.05
CA ILE A 328 -25.00 -6.38 15.83
C ILE A 328 -24.63 -7.00 17.18
N ILE A 329 -25.57 -7.75 17.73
CA ILE A 329 -25.39 -8.43 19.02
C ILE A 329 -24.70 -9.78 18.77
N PRO A 330 -23.68 -10.16 19.54
CA PRO A 330 -23.09 -11.49 19.46
C PRO A 330 -24.14 -12.60 19.55
N PHE A 331 -23.94 -13.69 18.81
CA PHE A 331 -24.86 -14.83 18.75
C PHE A 331 -26.27 -14.50 18.23
N SER A 332 -26.43 -13.38 17.52
CA SER A 332 -27.68 -13.01 16.84
C SER A 332 -27.51 -13.04 15.32
N SER A 333 -28.63 -13.16 14.60
CA SER A 333 -28.64 -13.20 13.14
C SER A 333 -28.41 -11.81 12.55
N ILE A 334 -27.27 -11.63 11.89
CA ILE A 334 -26.89 -10.43 11.16
C ILE A 334 -27.83 -10.25 9.95
N LEU A 335 -28.21 -11.32 9.25
CA LEU A 335 -29.16 -11.25 8.14
C LEU A 335 -30.52 -10.67 8.58
N LYS A 336 -31.00 -10.98 9.79
CA LYS A 336 -32.22 -10.37 10.35
C LYS A 336 -32.04 -8.89 10.67
N VAL A 337 -30.85 -8.47 11.12
CA VAL A 337 -30.54 -7.06 11.39
C VAL A 337 -30.53 -6.27 10.08
N ILE A 338 -29.80 -6.75 9.07
CA ILE A 338 -29.70 -6.09 7.75
C ILE A 338 -31.08 -5.96 7.09
N ASN A 339 -31.95 -6.96 7.28
CA ASN A 339 -33.31 -6.91 6.74
C ASN A 339 -34.18 -5.79 7.36
N LYS A 340 -33.84 -5.31 8.56
CA LYS A 340 -34.57 -4.23 9.23
C LYS A 340 -33.99 -2.85 8.91
N LYS A 341 -32.68 -2.76 8.69
CA LYS A 341 -31.98 -1.50 8.45
C LYS A 341 -30.62 -1.76 7.80
N ASP A 342 -30.14 -0.77 7.05
CA ASP A 342 -28.77 -0.76 6.56
C ASP A 342 -27.80 -0.60 7.75
N ILE A 343 -26.59 -1.15 7.62
CA ILE A 343 -25.54 -1.09 8.66
C ILE A 343 -24.24 -0.61 8.02
N LEU A 344 -23.70 0.49 8.54
CA LEU A 344 -22.38 1.01 8.17
C LEU A 344 -21.34 0.56 9.20
N LEU A 345 -20.28 -0.06 8.72
CA LEU A 345 -19.06 -0.33 9.47
C LEU A 345 -17.96 0.64 9.01
N ASN A 346 -17.17 1.12 9.97
CA ASN A 346 -15.95 1.89 9.72
C ASN A 346 -14.80 1.19 10.44
N TYR A 347 -13.90 0.58 9.69
CA TYR A 347 -12.68 -0.06 10.17
C TYR A 347 -11.57 0.98 10.32
N PRO A 348 -10.57 0.79 11.20
CA PRO A 348 -10.45 -0.29 12.19
C PRO A 348 -11.28 -0.04 13.47
N TYR A 349 -12.09 1.02 13.51
CA TYR A 349 -12.90 1.38 14.68
C TYR A 349 -13.93 0.31 15.04
N HIS A 350 -14.55 -0.31 14.04
CA HIS A 350 -15.39 -1.49 14.20
C HIS A 350 -14.63 -2.78 13.93
N THR A 351 -15.06 -3.88 14.55
CA THR A 351 -14.46 -5.19 14.29
C THR A 351 -14.82 -5.74 12.89
N PHE A 352 -13.82 -6.28 12.20
CA PHE A 352 -14.00 -7.01 10.95
C PHE A 352 -14.73 -8.35 11.14
N ASN A 353 -14.86 -8.83 12.38
CA ASN A 353 -15.59 -10.07 12.68
C ASN A 353 -17.06 -9.98 12.27
N HIS A 354 -17.69 -8.80 12.28
CA HIS A 354 -19.07 -8.62 11.78
C HIS A 354 -19.23 -9.09 10.33
N PHE A 355 -18.25 -8.79 9.48
CA PHE A 355 -18.25 -9.24 8.10
C PHE A 355 -18.02 -10.75 7.98
N ILE A 356 -17.10 -11.30 8.77
CA ILE A 356 -16.85 -12.74 8.79
C ILE A 356 -18.08 -13.51 9.28
N ASP A 357 -18.75 -13.01 10.32
CA ASP A 357 -19.93 -13.65 10.90
C ASP A 357 -21.13 -13.56 9.97
N PHE A 358 -21.25 -12.49 9.17
CA PHE A 358 -22.21 -12.41 8.06
C PHE A 358 -21.99 -13.54 7.05
N LEU A 359 -20.74 -13.78 6.62
CA LEU A 359 -20.43 -14.88 5.69
C LEU A 359 -20.64 -16.26 6.33
N ARG A 360 -20.30 -16.42 7.61
CA ARG A 360 -20.52 -17.67 8.35
C ARG A 360 -22.00 -18.00 8.50
N GLU A 361 -22.82 -17.01 8.85
CA GLU A 361 -24.27 -17.16 8.90
C GLU A 361 -24.80 -17.55 7.52
N ALA A 362 -24.38 -16.85 6.46
CA ALA A 362 -24.76 -17.16 5.09
C ALA A 362 -24.31 -18.57 4.66
N ALA A 363 -23.18 -19.06 5.16
CA ALA A 363 -22.67 -20.39 4.85
C ALA A 363 -23.51 -21.53 5.45
N ILE A 364 -24.17 -21.30 6.59
CA ILE A 364 -24.95 -22.32 7.32
C ILE A 364 -26.47 -22.16 7.21
N ASP A 365 -26.99 -20.97 6.87
CA ASP A 365 -28.44 -20.76 6.73
C ASP A 365 -28.99 -21.65 5.60
N PRO A 366 -29.96 -22.55 5.88
CA PRO A 366 -30.52 -23.45 4.88
C PRO A 366 -31.33 -22.74 3.78
N LYS A 367 -31.71 -21.47 3.99
CA LYS A 367 -32.46 -20.67 3.01
C LYS A 367 -31.56 -19.89 2.06
N VAL A 368 -30.26 -19.86 2.30
CA VAL A 368 -29.29 -19.21 1.41
C VAL A 368 -28.99 -20.16 0.25
N GLU A 369 -29.18 -19.65 -0.97
CA GLU A 369 -29.03 -20.40 -2.21
C GLU A 369 -27.65 -20.20 -2.83
N SER A 370 -27.15 -18.96 -2.78
CA SER A 370 -25.90 -18.58 -3.45
C SER A 370 -25.15 -17.47 -2.72
N ILE A 371 -23.83 -17.45 -2.92
CA ILE A 371 -22.92 -16.40 -2.44
C ILE A 371 -21.99 -16.01 -3.59
N TYR A 372 -21.97 -14.73 -3.94
CA TYR A 372 -21.04 -14.14 -4.89
C TYR A 372 -20.12 -13.15 -4.16
N ILE A 373 -18.83 -13.18 -4.44
CA ILE A 373 -17.84 -12.29 -3.80
C ILE A 373 -16.71 -11.94 -4.76
N THR A 374 -16.24 -10.69 -4.71
CA THR A 374 -15.00 -10.27 -5.37
C THR A 374 -13.82 -10.31 -4.39
N LEU A 375 -12.74 -11.02 -4.74
CA LEU A 375 -11.52 -11.12 -3.94
C LEU A 375 -10.35 -10.53 -4.73
N TYR A 376 -9.74 -9.48 -4.16
CA TYR A 376 -8.54 -8.84 -4.71
C TYR A 376 -7.29 -9.26 -3.93
N ARG A 377 -7.38 -9.24 -2.59
CA ARG A 377 -6.34 -9.66 -1.64
C ARG A 377 -6.99 -10.33 -0.44
N THR A 378 -6.36 -11.37 0.07
CA THR A 378 -6.81 -12.12 1.26
C THR A 378 -5.64 -12.32 2.23
N ALA A 379 -5.92 -12.63 3.50
CA ALA A 379 -4.89 -12.88 4.52
C ALA A 379 -4.36 -14.32 4.43
N GLU A 380 -3.12 -14.61 4.84
CA GLU A 380 -2.44 -15.93 4.77
C GLU A 380 -3.24 -17.10 5.37
N HIS A 381 -4.07 -16.80 6.36
CA HIS A 381 -5.01 -17.76 6.96
C HIS A 381 -6.44 -17.20 6.95
N SER A 382 -6.92 -16.84 5.75
CA SER A 382 -8.18 -16.11 5.60
C SER A 382 -9.40 -16.87 6.14
N LYS A 383 -10.09 -16.25 7.11
CA LYS A 383 -11.38 -16.74 7.62
C LYS A 383 -12.49 -16.56 6.59
N VAL A 384 -12.35 -15.58 5.70
CA VAL A 384 -13.24 -15.37 4.54
C VAL A 384 -13.20 -16.59 3.61
N ILE A 385 -12.00 -17.05 3.21
CA ILE A 385 -11.84 -18.24 2.37
C ILE A 385 -12.48 -19.47 3.04
N ASN A 386 -12.21 -19.68 4.33
CA ASN A 386 -12.80 -20.79 5.09
C ASN A 386 -14.34 -20.74 5.14
N ALA A 387 -14.94 -19.55 5.30
CA ALA A 387 -16.39 -19.39 5.28
C ALA A 387 -17.00 -19.75 3.92
N LEU A 388 -16.33 -19.39 2.82
CA LEU A 388 -16.76 -19.70 1.46
C LEU A 388 -16.66 -21.20 1.15
N ILE A 389 -15.57 -21.86 1.58
CA ILE A 389 -15.41 -23.31 1.50
C ILE A 389 -16.54 -24.01 2.25
N ASN A 390 -16.83 -23.58 3.49
CA ASN A 390 -17.93 -24.15 4.27
C ASN A 390 -19.30 -23.96 3.61
N ALA A 391 -19.53 -22.82 2.96
CA ALA A 391 -20.77 -22.59 2.22
C ALA A 391 -20.93 -23.58 1.05
N ALA A 392 -19.86 -23.84 0.29
CA ALA A 392 -19.85 -24.81 -0.80
C ALA A 392 -20.07 -26.25 -0.29
N LYS A 393 -19.40 -26.63 0.81
CA LYS A 393 -19.62 -27.92 1.49
C LYS A 393 -21.06 -28.12 1.96
N ASN A 394 -21.73 -27.04 2.36
CA ASN A 394 -23.14 -27.04 2.73
C ASN A 394 -24.10 -26.97 1.51
N GLY A 395 -23.60 -27.22 0.30
CA GLY A 395 -24.40 -27.33 -0.92
C GLY A 395 -24.83 -26.00 -1.56
N LYS A 396 -24.26 -24.87 -1.12
CA LYS A 396 -24.60 -23.54 -1.66
C LYS A 396 -23.82 -23.26 -2.94
N LYS A 397 -24.42 -22.52 -3.87
CA LYS A 397 -23.71 -22.06 -5.06
C LYS A 397 -22.78 -20.91 -4.69
N VAL A 398 -21.48 -21.18 -4.57
CA VAL A 398 -20.48 -20.15 -4.26
C VAL A 398 -19.71 -19.77 -5.52
N VAL A 399 -19.68 -18.48 -5.83
CA VAL A 399 -18.96 -17.90 -6.97
C VAL A 399 -17.98 -16.85 -6.47
N VAL A 400 -16.70 -17.07 -6.73
CA VAL A 400 -15.61 -16.18 -6.30
C VAL A 400 -14.97 -15.59 -7.54
N LEU A 401 -14.96 -14.26 -7.64
CA LEU A 401 -14.18 -13.57 -8.65
C LEU A 401 -12.82 -13.19 -8.07
N LEU A 402 -11.75 -13.84 -8.52
CA LEU A 402 -10.41 -13.71 -7.94
C LEU A 402 -9.47 -13.00 -8.93
N GLU A 403 -8.89 -11.88 -8.48
CA GLU A 403 -7.87 -11.17 -9.25
C GLU A 403 -6.48 -11.78 -9.01
N LEU A 404 -6.03 -12.63 -9.95
CA LEU A 404 -4.72 -13.28 -9.87
C LEU A 404 -3.56 -12.30 -10.00
N PHE A 405 -3.75 -11.15 -10.67
CA PHE A 405 -2.69 -10.16 -10.90
C PHE A 405 -2.69 -9.03 -9.87
N ALA A 406 -3.20 -9.29 -8.67
CA ALA A 406 -3.01 -8.41 -7.53
C ALA A 406 -1.52 -8.41 -7.15
N ARG A 407 -0.92 -7.22 -7.09
CA ARG A 407 0.54 -7.09 -6.87
C ARG A 407 0.91 -7.61 -5.47
N PHE A 408 1.97 -8.43 -5.42
CA PHE A 408 2.62 -9.01 -4.23
C PHE A 408 1.91 -10.19 -3.59
N ASP A 409 0.72 -10.55 -4.06
CA ASP A 409 -0.11 -11.62 -3.50
C ASP A 409 -0.40 -12.68 -4.57
N GLU A 410 0.34 -12.69 -5.69
CA GLU A 410 0.05 -13.54 -6.84
C GLU A 410 0.14 -15.04 -6.48
N GLU A 411 1.19 -15.44 -5.78
CA GLU A 411 1.43 -16.84 -5.39
C GLU A 411 0.32 -17.35 -4.45
N GLN A 412 -0.02 -16.55 -3.43
CA GLN A 412 -1.10 -16.87 -2.49
C GLN A 412 -2.48 -16.91 -3.15
N ASN A 413 -2.78 -15.99 -4.08
CA ASN A 413 -4.03 -16.01 -4.83
C ASN A 413 -4.13 -17.25 -5.73
N VAL A 414 -3.01 -17.74 -6.28
CA VAL A 414 -2.99 -19.00 -7.03
C VAL A 414 -3.32 -20.19 -6.12
N GLU A 415 -2.68 -20.29 -4.96
CA GLU A 415 -2.96 -21.35 -3.98
C GLU A 415 -4.44 -21.35 -3.53
N TYR A 416 -5.00 -20.18 -3.23
CA TYR A 416 -6.42 -20.09 -2.87
C TYR A 416 -7.36 -20.42 -4.01
N SER A 417 -6.99 -20.10 -5.25
CA SER A 417 -7.79 -20.50 -6.40
C SER A 417 -7.93 -22.03 -6.45
N GLU A 418 -6.81 -22.74 -6.34
CA GLU A 418 -6.78 -24.20 -6.38
C GLU A 418 -7.58 -24.80 -5.22
N LEU A 419 -7.39 -24.26 -4.01
CA LEU A 419 -8.11 -24.69 -2.82
C LEU A 419 -9.63 -24.50 -2.96
N LEU A 420 -10.08 -23.32 -3.40
CA LEU A 420 -11.50 -23.01 -3.57
C LEU A 420 -12.13 -23.93 -4.63
N GLN A 421 -11.48 -24.11 -5.78
CA GLN A 421 -11.97 -24.97 -6.85
C GLN A 421 -12.10 -26.43 -6.39
N LYS A 422 -11.10 -26.94 -5.67
CA LYS A 422 -11.10 -28.30 -5.12
C LYS A 422 -12.30 -28.55 -4.20
N GLU A 423 -12.72 -27.54 -3.46
CA GLU A 423 -13.84 -27.60 -2.51
C GLU A 423 -15.21 -27.26 -3.13
N GLY A 424 -15.30 -27.19 -4.47
CA GLY A 424 -16.56 -27.00 -5.20
C GLY A 424 -16.99 -25.55 -5.40
N VAL A 425 -16.14 -24.57 -5.09
CA VAL A 425 -16.40 -23.16 -5.36
C VAL A 425 -16.12 -22.85 -6.82
N LYS A 426 -17.04 -22.13 -7.49
CA LYS A 426 -16.79 -21.64 -8.85
C LYS A 426 -15.88 -20.41 -8.80
N VAL A 427 -14.59 -20.61 -9.05
CA VAL A 427 -13.63 -19.51 -9.16
C VAL A 427 -13.61 -18.98 -10.59
N ILE A 428 -13.71 -17.66 -10.72
CA ILE A 428 -13.62 -16.94 -12.00
C ILE A 428 -12.44 -15.99 -11.90
N HIS A 429 -11.52 -16.13 -12.84
CA HIS A 429 -10.39 -15.22 -12.96
C HIS A 429 -10.81 -13.96 -13.71
N GLY A 430 -10.23 -12.83 -13.32
CA GLY A 430 -10.47 -11.55 -13.99
C GLY A 430 -10.29 -11.64 -15.51
N VAL A 431 -11.04 -10.83 -16.26
CA VAL A 431 -10.99 -10.84 -17.72
C VAL A 431 -9.79 -10.04 -18.21
N ASN A 432 -9.14 -10.52 -19.28
CA ASN A 432 -8.00 -9.84 -19.90
C ASN A 432 -8.34 -8.37 -20.21
N GLY A 433 -7.52 -7.45 -19.70
CA GLY A 433 -7.67 -6.01 -19.88
C GLY A 433 -8.60 -5.31 -18.87
N LEU A 434 -9.30 -6.03 -17.99
CA LEU A 434 -10.24 -5.44 -17.03
C LEU A 434 -9.99 -5.96 -15.60
N LYS A 435 -9.34 -5.12 -14.78
CA LYS A 435 -9.03 -5.47 -13.38
C LYS A 435 -10.21 -5.20 -12.47
N VAL A 436 -10.55 -6.17 -11.62
CA VAL A 436 -11.66 -6.05 -10.68
C VAL A 436 -11.14 -5.58 -9.33
N HIS A 437 -11.53 -4.36 -8.95
CA HIS A 437 -11.09 -3.73 -7.70
C HIS A 437 -12.28 -3.35 -6.81
N SER A 438 -13.51 -3.67 -7.20
CA SER A 438 -14.68 -3.58 -6.35
C SER A 438 -14.62 -4.57 -5.18
N LYS A 439 -15.24 -4.21 -4.06
CA LYS A 439 -15.41 -5.09 -2.89
C LYS A 439 -16.88 -5.27 -2.64
N LEU A 440 -17.42 -6.25 -3.36
CA LEU A 440 -18.84 -6.51 -3.44
C LEU A 440 -19.09 -7.96 -2.99
N VAL A 441 -20.08 -8.13 -2.12
CA VAL A 441 -20.65 -9.43 -1.79
C VAL A 441 -22.14 -9.40 -2.07
N LEU A 442 -22.66 -10.47 -2.66
CA LEU A 442 -24.09 -10.73 -2.81
C LEU A 442 -24.41 -12.10 -2.20
N VAL A 443 -25.33 -12.12 -1.24
CA VAL A 443 -25.91 -13.34 -0.68
C VAL A 443 -27.37 -13.41 -1.11
N GLU A 444 -27.74 -14.45 -1.85
CA GLU A 444 -29.13 -14.69 -2.27
C GLU A 444 -29.76 -15.73 -1.37
N ARG A 445 -30.94 -15.39 -0.84
CA ARG A 445 -31.65 -16.20 0.15
C ARG A 445 -33.12 -16.18 -0.20
N GLN A 446 -33.76 -17.32 -0.45
CA GLN A 446 -35.19 -17.47 -0.82
C GLN A 446 -36.03 -16.18 -0.71
N ASN A 447 -36.34 -15.56 -1.85
CA ASN A 447 -37.12 -14.31 -1.99
C ASN A 447 -36.50 -13.03 -1.37
N LYS A 448 -35.21 -13.05 -1.02
CA LYS A 448 -34.45 -11.92 -0.47
C LYS A 448 -32.99 -11.93 -0.96
N GLY A 449 -32.32 -10.80 -0.80
CA GLY A 449 -30.88 -10.70 -1.05
C GLY A 449 -30.24 -9.69 -0.11
N TYR A 450 -28.96 -9.90 0.15
CA TYR A 450 -28.14 -9.08 1.01
C TYR A 450 -26.87 -8.71 0.27
N VAL A 451 -26.51 -7.42 0.31
CA VAL A 451 -25.33 -6.90 -0.35
C VAL A 451 -24.40 -6.28 0.68
N TYR A 452 -23.11 -6.53 0.52
CA TYR A 452 -22.06 -5.76 1.18
C TYR A 452 -21.27 -4.98 0.12
N VAL A 453 -21.11 -3.67 0.32
CA VAL A 453 -20.23 -2.81 -0.50
C VAL A 453 -19.16 -2.21 0.39
N GLY A 454 -17.89 -2.50 0.07
CA GLY A 454 -16.73 -2.01 0.82
C GLY A 454 -15.86 -1.04 0.03
N THR A 455 -15.14 -0.16 0.73
CA THR A 455 -14.06 0.66 0.17
C THR A 455 -12.71 -0.06 0.20
N GLY A 456 -12.55 -1.04 1.10
CA GLY A 456 -11.34 -1.81 1.35
C GLY A 456 -11.46 -3.31 1.05
N ASN A 457 -10.32 -4.00 0.95
CA ASN A 457 -10.24 -5.44 0.66
C ASN A 457 -10.80 -6.31 1.80
N PHE A 458 -11.16 -7.56 1.49
CA PHE A 458 -11.59 -8.57 2.46
C PHE A 458 -10.40 -9.27 3.13
N ASN A 459 -9.53 -8.50 3.79
CA ASN A 459 -8.33 -8.99 4.46
C ASN A 459 -8.34 -8.55 5.93
N GLU A 460 -8.37 -9.55 6.83
CA GLU A 460 -8.48 -9.36 8.28
C GLU A 460 -7.31 -8.58 8.89
N ASP A 461 -6.10 -8.74 8.35
CA ASP A 461 -4.91 -8.05 8.84
C ASP A 461 -4.94 -6.58 8.45
N THR A 462 -5.26 -6.29 7.20
CA THR A 462 -5.37 -4.91 6.71
C THR A 462 -6.52 -4.16 7.37
N ALA A 463 -7.63 -4.82 7.71
CA ALA A 463 -8.76 -4.19 8.38
C ALA A 463 -8.43 -3.66 9.80
N ARG A 464 -7.30 -4.06 10.39
CA ARG A 464 -6.81 -3.54 11.69
C ARG A 464 -6.02 -2.24 11.56
N ILE A 465 -5.58 -1.90 10.36
CA ILE A 465 -4.69 -0.76 10.10
C ILE A 465 -5.21 0.18 9.02
N TYR A 466 -6.15 -0.25 8.17
CA TYR A 466 -6.71 0.55 7.09
C TYR A 466 -8.07 1.11 7.52
N GLY A 467 -8.22 2.42 7.38
CA GLY A 467 -9.46 3.14 7.60
C GLY A 467 -10.41 2.88 6.43
N ASP A 468 -11.46 2.08 6.58
CA ASP A 468 -12.33 1.65 5.47
C ASP A 468 -13.81 1.60 5.86
N TYR A 469 -14.70 1.89 4.91
CA TYR A 469 -16.14 1.71 5.08
C TYR A 469 -16.63 0.37 4.52
N GLY A 470 -17.65 -0.19 5.16
CA GLY A 470 -18.43 -1.32 4.69
C GLY A 470 -19.91 -1.10 4.93
N LEU A 471 -20.74 -1.18 3.90
CA LEU A 471 -22.18 -1.03 4.01
C LEU A 471 -22.87 -2.37 3.76
N PHE A 472 -23.64 -2.85 4.74
CA PHE A 472 -24.64 -3.89 4.54
C PHE A 472 -25.99 -3.30 4.19
N THR A 473 -26.66 -3.88 3.19
CA THR A 473 -28.02 -3.50 2.82
C THR A 473 -28.81 -4.69 2.28
N SER A 474 -30.12 -4.68 2.51
CA SER A 474 -31.08 -5.55 1.81
C SER A 474 -31.97 -4.77 0.83
N ASN A 475 -31.52 -3.59 0.39
CA ASN A 475 -32.28 -2.79 -0.56
C ASN A 475 -32.44 -3.54 -1.89
N LEU A 476 -33.68 -3.81 -2.30
CA LEU A 476 -33.98 -4.62 -3.47
C LEU A 476 -33.28 -4.13 -4.74
N GLN A 477 -33.24 -2.82 -4.98
CA GLN A 477 -32.59 -2.30 -6.18
C GLN A 477 -31.06 -2.46 -6.14
N VAL A 478 -30.45 -2.35 -4.96
CA VAL A 478 -29.01 -2.62 -4.79
C VAL A 478 -28.69 -4.10 -5.00
N VAL A 479 -29.56 -5.00 -4.53
CA VAL A 479 -29.45 -6.44 -4.78
C VAL A 479 -29.50 -6.76 -6.28
N LEU A 480 -30.45 -6.16 -7.01
CA LEU A 480 -30.58 -6.33 -8.46
C LEU A 480 -29.38 -5.78 -9.22
N ASP A 481 -28.88 -4.61 -8.83
CA ASP A 481 -27.67 -4.03 -9.42
C ASP A 481 -26.44 -4.89 -9.13
N ALA A 482 -26.28 -5.40 -7.90
CA ALA A 482 -25.17 -6.29 -7.54
C ALA A 482 -25.20 -7.60 -8.35
N ARG A 483 -26.38 -8.21 -8.53
CA ARG A 483 -26.56 -9.37 -9.40
C ARG A 483 -26.14 -9.05 -10.83
N THR A 484 -26.59 -7.90 -11.35
CA THR A 484 -26.25 -7.41 -12.69
C THR A 484 -24.74 -7.24 -12.87
N ILE A 485 -24.04 -6.71 -11.86
CA ILE A 485 -22.57 -6.58 -11.87
C ILE A 485 -21.90 -7.96 -11.89
N PHE A 486 -22.33 -8.91 -11.06
CA PHE A 486 -21.78 -10.27 -11.09
C PHE A 486 -22.05 -10.97 -12.42
N ASP A 487 -23.25 -10.82 -13.00
CA ASP A 487 -23.59 -11.38 -14.31
C ASP A 487 -22.71 -10.81 -15.42
N PHE A 488 -22.38 -9.50 -15.36
CA PHE A 488 -21.42 -8.86 -16.24
C PHE A 488 -19.99 -9.39 -16.04
N LEU A 489 -19.54 -9.54 -14.80
CA LEU A 489 -18.21 -10.07 -14.49
C LEU A 489 -18.04 -11.53 -14.93
N ILE A 490 -19.14 -12.30 -14.93
CA ILE A 490 -19.18 -13.65 -15.48
C ILE A 490 -19.25 -13.63 -17.02
N ASN A 491 -19.95 -12.65 -17.60
CA ASN A 491 -20.21 -12.54 -19.05
C ASN A 491 -19.89 -11.12 -19.57
N THR A 492 -18.60 -10.84 -19.77
CA THR A 492 -18.12 -9.47 -20.06
C THR A 492 -18.57 -8.87 -21.38
N HIS A 493 -19.17 -9.66 -22.28
CA HIS A 493 -19.72 -9.16 -23.55
C HIS A 493 -21.10 -8.50 -23.39
N LYS A 494 -21.77 -8.68 -22.24
CA LYS A 494 -23.09 -8.10 -22.00
C LYS A 494 -22.97 -6.65 -21.55
N HIS A 495 -23.69 -5.76 -22.22
CA HIS A 495 -23.98 -4.44 -21.66
C HIS A 495 -24.86 -4.60 -20.43
N PHE A 496 -24.56 -3.81 -19.41
CA PHE A 496 -25.31 -3.79 -18.16
C PHE A 496 -25.62 -2.36 -17.77
N THR A 497 -26.73 -2.16 -17.06
CA THR A 497 -27.10 -0.86 -16.50
C THR A 497 -27.46 -1.05 -15.03
N CYS A 498 -26.93 -0.20 -14.17
CA CYS A 498 -27.26 -0.19 -12.75
C CYS A 498 -28.11 1.05 -12.45
N LYS A 499 -29.13 0.92 -11.59
CA LYS A 499 -30.02 2.05 -11.27
C LYS A 499 -29.54 2.87 -10.08
N LYS A 500 -28.90 2.22 -9.10
CA LYS A 500 -28.37 2.84 -7.86
C LYS A 500 -26.86 2.76 -7.79
N LEU A 501 -26.26 1.62 -8.08
CA LEU A 501 -24.81 1.46 -7.99
C LEU A 501 -24.11 2.23 -9.13
N MET A 502 -23.05 2.95 -8.78
CA MET A 502 -22.13 3.57 -9.73
C MET A 502 -21.06 2.55 -10.09
N VAL A 503 -20.84 2.29 -11.38
CA VAL A 503 -19.92 1.23 -11.82
C VAL A 503 -18.96 1.76 -12.88
N SER A 504 -17.66 1.57 -12.63
CA SER A 504 -16.59 1.77 -13.62
C SER A 504 -16.43 0.48 -14.44
N PRO A 505 -16.05 0.53 -15.74
CA PRO A 505 -15.61 1.70 -16.51
C PRO A 505 -16.70 2.49 -17.23
N TYR A 506 -17.95 2.00 -17.25
CA TYR A 506 -18.95 2.52 -18.18
C TYR A 506 -19.64 3.83 -17.72
N TYR A 507 -20.00 3.95 -16.45
CA TYR A 507 -20.91 5.02 -16.00
C TYR A 507 -20.34 5.91 -14.91
N MET A 508 -19.42 5.38 -14.08
CA MET A 508 -18.92 6.09 -12.90
C MET A 508 -18.34 7.47 -13.22
N ARG A 509 -17.54 7.60 -14.28
CA ARG A 509 -17.00 8.91 -14.72
C ARG A 509 -18.11 9.91 -14.99
N THR A 510 -19.00 9.57 -15.92
CA THR A 510 -20.07 10.47 -16.36
C THR A 510 -20.96 10.87 -15.19
N GLN A 511 -21.30 9.92 -14.31
CA GLN A 511 -22.10 10.20 -13.12
C GLN A 511 -21.41 11.17 -12.14
N PHE A 512 -20.10 11.04 -11.90
CA PHE A 512 -19.36 12.01 -11.09
C PHE A 512 -19.28 13.38 -11.74
N GLU A 513 -18.99 13.43 -13.03
CA GLU A 513 -18.95 14.70 -13.77
C GLU A 513 -20.31 15.40 -13.73
N ASP A 514 -21.41 14.66 -13.83
CA ASP A 514 -22.77 15.21 -13.76
C ASP A 514 -23.13 15.73 -12.36
N LEU A 515 -22.66 15.06 -11.30
CA LEU A 515 -22.80 15.56 -9.93
C LEU A 515 -22.05 16.89 -9.74
N ILE A 516 -20.81 17.00 -10.21
CA ILE A 516 -20.04 18.24 -10.13
C ILE A 516 -20.69 19.35 -10.99
N LYS A 517 -21.12 19.04 -12.21
CA LYS A 517 -21.84 19.98 -13.09
C LYS A 517 -23.14 20.48 -12.46
N ARG A 518 -23.82 19.66 -11.65
CA ARG A 518 -25.01 20.08 -10.92
C ARG A 518 -24.68 21.12 -9.86
N GLU A 519 -23.60 20.94 -9.08
CA GLU A 519 -23.16 21.95 -8.11
C GLU A 519 -22.76 23.25 -8.80
N ILE A 520 -22.08 23.18 -9.95
CA ILE A 520 -21.78 24.36 -10.80
C ILE A 520 -23.09 25.10 -11.14
N LYS A 521 -24.10 24.38 -11.63
CA LYS A 521 -25.39 24.96 -11.99
C LYS A 521 -26.12 25.54 -10.78
N ASN A 522 -26.03 24.91 -9.62
CA ASN A 522 -26.64 25.41 -8.39
C ASN A 522 -26.00 26.75 -7.97
N ALA A 523 -24.66 26.81 -7.93
CA ALA A 523 -23.93 28.03 -7.60
C ALA A 523 -24.23 29.17 -8.56
N GLN A 524 -24.26 28.90 -9.87
CA GLN A 524 -24.62 29.89 -10.90
C GLN A 524 -26.05 30.45 -10.73
N ASN A 525 -26.96 29.66 -10.16
CA ASN A 525 -28.33 30.09 -9.87
C ASN A 525 -28.49 30.70 -8.46
N GLY A 526 -27.39 30.98 -7.76
CA GLY A 526 -27.40 31.54 -6.40
C GLY A 526 -27.88 30.56 -5.32
N LYS A 527 -27.93 29.27 -5.61
CA LYS A 527 -28.27 28.21 -4.64
C LYS A 527 -27.03 27.77 -3.86
N GLN A 528 -27.24 27.16 -2.70
CA GLN A 528 -26.15 26.59 -1.93
C GLN A 528 -25.50 25.42 -2.70
N ALA A 529 -24.18 25.45 -2.80
CA ALA A 529 -23.41 24.47 -3.56
C ALA A 529 -22.05 24.23 -2.89
N TYR A 530 -21.75 22.97 -2.60
CA TYR A 530 -20.46 22.54 -2.07
C TYR A 530 -20.14 21.09 -2.46
N ILE A 531 -18.86 20.76 -2.49
CA ILE A 531 -18.34 19.42 -2.78
C ILE A 531 -17.31 19.06 -1.72
N TYR A 532 -17.63 18.08 -0.87
CA TYR A 532 -16.72 17.57 0.15
C TYR A 532 -16.35 16.14 -0.19
N ALA A 533 -15.05 15.80 -0.23
CA ALA A 533 -14.65 14.46 -0.63
C ALA A 533 -13.36 13.98 0.02
N LYS A 534 -13.27 12.66 0.17
CA LYS A 534 -12.12 11.95 0.72
C LYS A 534 -11.67 10.89 -0.26
N PHE A 535 -10.39 10.91 -0.63
CA PHE A 535 -9.78 9.95 -1.56
C PHE A 535 -8.36 9.60 -1.15
N ASN A 536 -7.85 8.46 -1.65
CA ASN A 536 -6.42 8.18 -1.53
C ASN A 536 -5.62 8.98 -2.54
N SER A 537 -6.18 9.26 -3.71
CA SER A 537 -5.49 9.99 -4.77
C SER A 537 -6.46 10.75 -5.67
N LEU A 538 -6.02 11.92 -6.13
CA LEU A 538 -6.71 12.75 -7.11
C LEU A 538 -5.71 13.09 -8.23
N THR A 539 -5.84 12.41 -9.37
CA THR A 539 -4.89 12.58 -10.49
C THR A 539 -5.57 12.63 -11.85
N ASP A 540 -6.90 12.59 -11.91
CA ASP A 540 -7.64 12.67 -13.16
C ASP A 540 -7.80 14.12 -13.61
N GLU A 541 -7.19 14.47 -14.74
CA GLU A 541 -7.14 15.86 -15.23
C GLU A 541 -8.53 16.41 -15.58
N ASN A 542 -9.44 15.58 -16.09
CA ASN A 542 -10.79 16.00 -16.43
C ASN A 542 -11.59 16.36 -15.18
N VAL A 543 -11.53 15.52 -14.14
CA VAL A 543 -12.15 15.82 -12.84
C VAL A 543 -11.52 17.07 -12.21
N ILE A 544 -10.19 17.22 -12.24
CA ILE A 544 -9.50 18.40 -11.69
C ILE A 544 -9.95 19.68 -12.40
N ASN A 545 -9.98 19.68 -13.73
CA ASN A 545 -10.45 20.82 -14.51
C ASN A 545 -11.92 21.17 -14.22
N LEU A 546 -12.75 20.17 -13.95
CA LEU A 546 -14.15 20.39 -13.58
C LEU A 546 -14.29 20.97 -12.16
N LEU A 547 -13.44 20.56 -11.21
CA LEU A 547 -13.36 21.17 -9.88
C LEU A 547 -12.88 22.63 -9.95
N TYR A 548 -11.92 22.95 -10.82
CA TYR A 548 -11.53 24.35 -11.06
C TYR A 548 -12.68 25.19 -11.61
N LYS A 549 -13.49 24.64 -12.54
CA LYS A 549 -14.72 25.31 -13.01
C LYS A 549 -15.73 25.52 -11.89
N ALA A 550 -15.92 24.53 -11.02
CA ALA A 550 -16.79 24.65 -9.84
C ALA A 550 -16.31 25.75 -8.89
N SER A 551 -15.02 25.79 -8.59
CA SER A 551 -14.43 26.87 -7.78
C SER A 551 -14.65 28.25 -8.40
N SER A 552 -14.48 28.41 -9.73
CA SER A 552 -14.62 29.72 -10.40
C SER A 552 -16.04 30.31 -10.33
N VAL A 553 -17.06 29.50 -10.06
CA VAL A 553 -18.45 29.96 -9.91
C VAL A 553 -18.91 29.99 -8.45
N GLY A 554 -18.00 29.80 -7.49
CA GLY A 554 -18.29 29.95 -6.06
C GLY A 554 -18.69 28.67 -5.31
N VAL A 555 -18.48 27.48 -5.88
CA VAL A 555 -18.71 26.22 -5.14
C VAL A 555 -17.62 26.04 -4.06
N ASP A 556 -17.99 25.82 -2.78
CA ASP A 556 -17.05 25.49 -1.69
C ASP A 556 -16.58 24.04 -1.84
N ILE A 557 -15.27 23.82 -1.99
CA ILE A 557 -14.69 22.49 -2.22
C ILE A 557 -13.68 22.16 -1.13
N ARG A 558 -13.90 21.04 -0.43
CA ARG A 558 -13.03 20.54 0.65
C ARG A 558 -12.62 19.11 0.36
N LEU A 559 -11.32 18.87 0.24
CA LEU A 559 -10.80 17.56 -0.13
C LEU A 559 -9.81 17.01 0.92
N ILE A 560 -10.04 15.78 1.36
CA ILE A 560 -9.08 15.03 2.18
C ILE A 560 -8.39 14.02 1.27
N VAL A 561 -7.15 14.31 0.87
CA VAL A 561 -6.37 13.45 -0.07
C VAL A 561 -5.08 13.00 0.59
N ARG A 562 -5.02 11.74 1.03
CA ARG A 562 -3.84 11.25 1.76
C ARG A 562 -2.61 11.03 0.88
N GLY A 563 -2.79 10.64 -0.39
CA GLY A 563 -1.73 10.26 -1.31
C GLY A 563 -1.42 11.34 -2.34
N ALA A 564 -1.26 10.93 -3.60
CA ALA A 564 -0.97 11.85 -4.70
C ALA A 564 -2.19 12.74 -5.02
N CYS A 565 -2.01 14.05 -4.96
CA CYS A 565 -2.96 15.07 -5.38
C CYS A 565 -2.33 15.96 -6.46
N CYS A 566 -2.85 15.89 -7.68
CA CYS A 566 -2.41 16.71 -8.80
C CYS A 566 -3.11 18.08 -8.85
N LEU A 567 -4.20 18.24 -8.10
CA LEU A 567 -4.90 19.52 -7.98
C LEU A 567 -4.07 20.51 -7.17
N GLN A 568 -4.00 21.76 -7.61
CA GLN A 568 -3.37 22.86 -6.88
C GLN A 568 -4.47 23.76 -6.27
N PRO A 569 -4.67 23.73 -4.94
CA PRO A 569 -5.68 24.57 -4.28
C PRO A 569 -5.23 26.02 -4.10
N GLN A 570 -6.18 26.89 -3.79
CA GLN A 570 -5.98 28.29 -3.38
C GLN A 570 -5.18 29.15 -4.37
N LEU A 571 -5.22 28.83 -5.67
CA LEU A 571 -4.69 29.71 -6.71
C LEU A 571 -5.69 30.80 -7.03
N LYS A 572 -5.22 32.06 -6.95
CA LYS A 572 -6.00 33.25 -7.26
C LYS A 572 -6.62 33.14 -8.66
N GLY A 573 -7.93 33.41 -8.76
CA GLY A 573 -8.69 33.35 -10.01
C GLY A 573 -8.99 31.95 -10.56
N GLN A 574 -8.63 30.87 -9.84
CA GLN A 574 -8.87 29.49 -10.30
C GLN A 574 -9.42 28.58 -9.20
N SER A 575 -8.68 28.39 -8.11
CA SER A 575 -8.97 27.42 -7.06
C SER A 575 -9.11 28.04 -5.67
N GLU A 576 -9.48 29.33 -5.60
CA GLU A 576 -9.69 30.09 -4.36
C GLU A 576 -10.68 29.42 -3.40
N ASN A 577 -11.69 28.74 -3.93
CA ASN A 577 -12.72 28.04 -3.15
C ASN A 577 -12.39 26.57 -2.91
N ILE A 578 -11.17 26.11 -3.24
CA ILE A 578 -10.73 24.74 -3.03
C ILE A 578 -9.72 24.68 -1.91
N ARG A 579 -10.01 23.93 -0.86
CA ARG A 579 -9.07 23.59 0.21
C ARG A 579 -8.80 22.09 0.21
N VAL A 580 -7.53 21.73 0.41
CA VAL A 580 -7.11 20.32 0.41
C VAL A 580 -6.19 20.06 1.58
N ILE A 581 -6.55 19.06 2.39
CA ILE A 581 -5.69 18.56 3.47
C ILE A 581 -5.29 17.12 3.21
N SER A 582 -4.22 16.69 3.86
CA SER A 582 -3.75 15.32 3.86
C SER A 582 -3.50 14.83 5.28
N ILE A 583 -4.12 13.72 5.66
CA ILE A 583 -3.96 13.12 6.98
C ILE A 583 -3.13 11.84 6.82
N VAL A 584 -1.98 11.81 7.48
CA VAL A 584 -1.12 10.64 7.64
C VAL A 584 -0.92 10.45 9.14
N ASP A 585 -1.35 9.32 9.66
CA ASP A 585 -1.30 8.99 11.07
C ASP A 585 -1.18 7.45 11.21
N ARG A 586 -1.44 6.91 12.40
CA ARG A 586 -1.35 5.49 12.75
C ARG A 586 -2.13 4.59 11.79
N TYR A 587 -3.39 4.91 11.53
CA TYR A 587 -4.20 4.19 10.56
C TYR A 587 -4.02 4.78 9.17
N LEU A 588 -4.02 3.90 8.18
CA LEU A 588 -3.91 4.28 6.78
C LEU A 588 -5.28 4.71 6.28
N GLU A 589 -5.44 6.01 6.01
CA GLU A 589 -6.71 6.59 5.50
C GLU A 589 -7.05 6.04 4.11
N HIS A 590 -7.84 4.97 4.05
CA HIS A 590 -8.09 4.22 2.81
C HIS A 590 -9.51 4.43 2.25
N ALA A 591 -10.46 4.81 3.09
CA ALA A 591 -11.84 5.02 2.73
C ALA A 591 -11.98 6.10 1.66
N ARG A 592 -12.89 5.89 0.70
CA ARG A 592 -13.29 6.92 -0.26
C ARG A 592 -14.76 7.28 -0.06
N MET A 593 -15.02 8.58 -0.03
CA MET A 593 -16.37 9.11 0.03
C MET A 593 -16.47 10.46 -0.67
N ALA A 594 -17.66 10.80 -1.14
CA ALA A 594 -17.96 12.11 -1.71
C ALA A 594 -19.34 12.57 -1.25
N ILE A 595 -19.45 13.87 -0.98
CA ILE A 595 -20.64 14.58 -0.52
C ILE A 595 -20.86 15.73 -1.50
N PHE A 596 -22.04 15.77 -2.10
CA PHE A 596 -22.48 16.87 -2.99
C PHE A 596 -23.67 17.56 -2.33
N CYS A 597 -23.64 18.89 -2.21
CA CYS A 597 -24.69 19.66 -1.53
C CYS A 597 -26.08 19.42 -2.12
N ASN A 598 -26.18 19.49 -3.45
CA ASN A 598 -27.40 19.29 -4.21
C ASN A 598 -28.58 20.11 -3.66
N ASP A 599 -28.36 21.43 -3.46
CA ASP A 599 -29.38 22.37 -2.97
C ASP A 599 -29.99 21.93 -1.61
N CYS A 600 -29.10 21.63 -0.66
CA CYS A 600 -29.43 21.15 0.70
C CYS A 600 -30.11 19.77 0.78
N ASP A 601 -30.11 18.99 -0.31
CA ASP A 601 -30.45 17.56 -0.31
C ASP A 601 -29.20 16.73 -0.62
N GLU A 602 -28.27 16.69 0.34
CA GLU A 602 -26.92 16.19 0.07
C GLU A 602 -26.93 14.76 -0.45
N LYS A 603 -26.07 14.48 -1.42
CA LYS A 603 -25.82 13.14 -1.94
C LYS A 603 -24.49 12.65 -1.42
N VAL A 604 -24.52 11.62 -0.57
CA VAL A 604 -23.35 10.99 0.03
C VAL A 604 -23.09 9.65 -0.63
N TYR A 605 -21.85 9.40 -1.00
CA TYR A 605 -21.39 8.17 -1.65
C TYR A 605 -20.19 7.60 -0.91
N ILE A 606 -20.14 6.27 -0.82
CA ILE A 606 -18.89 5.53 -0.53
C ILE A 606 -18.54 4.67 -1.74
N MET A 607 -17.25 4.42 -1.97
CA MET A 607 -16.80 3.72 -3.19
C MET A 607 -15.42 3.08 -3.08
N SER A 608 -15.14 2.13 -3.97
CA SER A 608 -13.80 1.54 -4.09
C SER A 608 -12.85 2.37 -4.97
N ALA A 609 -13.37 3.29 -5.77
CA ALA A 609 -12.62 4.11 -6.72
C ALA A 609 -11.99 5.36 -6.08
N ASP A 610 -10.79 5.70 -6.54
CA ASP A 610 -10.22 7.04 -6.41
C ASP A 610 -10.52 7.87 -7.67
N TRP A 611 -10.37 9.20 -7.61
CA TRP A 611 -10.43 10.08 -8.79
C TRP A 611 -9.14 10.01 -9.60
N MET A 612 -8.94 8.86 -10.25
CA MET A 612 -7.83 8.57 -11.15
C MET A 612 -8.35 7.90 -12.43
N ASN A 613 -7.73 8.20 -13.57
CA ASN A 613 -8.15 7.67 -14.88
C ASN A 613 -8.35 6.14 -14.87
N ARG A 614 -7.39 5.38 -14.32
CA ARG A 614 -7.50 3.91 -14.25
C ARG A 614 -8.69 3.41 -13.43
N ASN A 615 -9.09 4.14 -12.39
CA ASN A 615 -10.18 3.75 -11.50
C ASN A 615 -11.54 4.14 -12.09
N LEU A 616 -11.58 5.20 -12.90
CA LEU A 616 -12.81 5.65 -13.55
C LEU A 616 -13.07 4.93 -14.88
N ASP A 617 -12.03 4.54 -15.62
CA ASP A 617 -12.17 4.07 -17.02
C ASP A 617 -11.60 2.68 -17.32
N ARG A 618 -10.78 2.09 -16.44
CA ARG A 618 -10.02 0.85 -16.77
C ARG A 618 -10.19 -0.29 -15.76
N ARG A 619 -10.96 -0.08 -14.70
CA ARG A 619 -11.17 -1.04 -13.63
C ARG A 619 -12.65 -1.23 -13.39
N VAL A 620 -13.02 -2.38 -12.84
CA VAL A 620 -14.34 -2.53 -12.26
C VAL A 620 -14.29 -2.03 -10.83
N GLU A 621 -14.86 -0.85 -10.61
CA GLU A 621 -15.04 -0.22 -9.32
C GLU A 621 -16.53 -0.04 -9.05
N VAL A 622 -16.92 -0.04 -7.77
CA VAL A 622 -18.31 0.15 -7.35
C VAL A 622 -18.40 1.28 -6.34
N GLY A 623 -19.39 2.16 -6.55
CA GLY A 623 -19.82 3.18 -5.60
C GLY A 623 -21.30 3.02 -5.28
N ILE A 624 -21.70 3.37 -4.06
CA ILE A 624 -23.08 3.28 -3.59
C ILE A 624 -23.54 4.62 -3.00
N PRO A 625 -24.69 5.16 -3.45
CA PRO A 625 -25.33 6.28 -2.77
C PRO A 625 -25.92 5.82 -1.44
N ILE A 626 -25.72 6.62 -0.40
CA ILE A 626 -26.26 6.37 0.93
C ILE A 626 -27.67 6.94 1.03
N ALA A 627 -28.66 6.04 1.10
CA ALA A 627 -30.07 6.41 1.19
C ALA A 627 -30.57 6.59 2.63
N ASP A 628 -30.00 5.84 3.59
CA ASP A 628 -30.38 5.94 5.00
C ASP A 628 -29.91 7.27 5.58
N LYS A 629 -30.85 8.06 6.12
CA LYS A 629 -30.56 9.39 6.66
C LYS A 629 -29.60 9.37 7.84
N LYS A 630 -29.66 8.36 8.71
CA LYS A 630 -28.77 8.26 9.88
C LYS A 630 -27.34 7.96 9.43
N ILE A 631 -27.18 7.01 8.50
CA ILE A 631 -25.87 6.67 7.94
C ILE A 631 -25.29 7.88 7.18
N LYS A 632 -26.13 8.62 6.45
CA LYS A 632 -25.74 9.85 5.78
C LYS A 632 -25.19 10.88 6.77
N THR A 633 -25.91 11.15 7.86
CA THR A 633 -25.46 12.05 8.94
C THR A 633 -24.15 11.56 9.56
N THR A 634 -24.04 10.28 9.89
CA THR A 634 -22.80 9.70 10.44
C THR A 634 -21.60 9.92 9.52
N LEU A 635 -21.75 9.72 8.20
CA LEU A 635 -20.65 9.95 7.26
C LEU A 635 -20.27 11.42 7.13
N MET A 636 -21.23 12.34 7.21
CA MET A 636 -20.96 13.77 7.24
C MET A 636 -20.20 14.18 8.51
N GLU A 637 -20.66 13.72 9.68
CA GLU A 637 -19.97 13.96 10.96
C GLU A 637 -18.55 13.38 10.97
N VAL A 638 -18.35 12.19 10.40
CA VAL A 638 -17.03 11.58 10.24
C VAL A 638 -16.13 12.43 9.34
N PHE A 639 -16.66 12.94 8.22
CA PHE A 639 -15.92 13.85 7.36
C PHE A 639 -15.52 15.12 8.11
N ASP A 640 -16.44 15.71 8.86
CA ASP A 640 -16.19 16.94 9.64
C ASP A 640 -15.13 16.72 10.72
N ILE A 641 -15.19 15.61 11.47
CA ILE A 641 -14.15 15.24 12.45
C ILE A 641 -12.78 15.13 11.79
N GLN A 642 -12.70 14.51 10.61
CA GLN A 642 -11.44 14.42 9.86
C GLN A 642 -10.99 15.77 9.31
N TRP A 643 -11.91 16.59 8.84
CA TRP A 643 -11.63 17.92 8.31
C TRP A 643 -11.11 18.87 9.39
N SER A 644 -11.59 18.73 10.63
CA SER A 644 -11.16 19.50 11.79
C SER A 644 -9.84 19.03 12.41
N ASP A 645 -9.15 18.05 11.82
CA ASP A 645 -7.86 17.59 12.33
C ASP A 645 -6.81 18.70 12.25
N ASN A 646 -6.19 19.01 13.40
CA ASN A 646 -5.15 20.03 13.54
C ASN A 646 -3.89 19.50 14.25
N GLU A 647 -3.75 18.18 14.37
CA GLU A 647 -2.55 17.53 14.91
C GLU A 647 -1.78 16.76 13.84
N LYS A 648 -2.48 16.14 12.88
CA LYS A 648 -1.93 15.24 11.86
C LYS A 648 -2.29 15.66 10.43
N ALA A 649 -3.22 16.58 10.24
CA ALA A 649 -3.49 17.16 8.94
C ALA A 649 -2.33 18.05 8.45
N ARG A 650 -1.98 17.88 7.17
CA ARG A 650 -1.09 18.78 6.43
C ARG A 650 -1.89 19.53 5.37
N ASP A 651 -1.66 20.82 5.25
CA ASP A 651 -2.24 21.68 4.21
C ASP A 651 -1.48 21.51 2.89
N LEU A 652 -2.21 21.39 1.78
CA LEU A 652 -1.67 21.28 0.43
C LEU A 652 -1.77 22.58 -0.38
N ALA A 653 -2.07 23.71 0.28
CA ALA A 653 -2.02 25.08 -0.26
C ALA A 653 -0.76 25.34 -1.08
N VAL A 654 0.40 24.95 -0.55
CA VAL A 654 1.71 25.16 -1.18
C VAL A 654 2.28 23.80 -1.58
N PHE A 655 2.45 23.58 -2.89
CA PHE A 655 2.94 22.29 -3.39
C PHE A 655 4.32 21.95 -2.78
N GLY A 656 4.38 20.80 -2.11
CA GLY A 656 5.62 20.29 -1.50
C GLY A 656 6.00 20.86 -0.14
N SER A 657 5.23 21.79 0.45
CA SER A 657 5.55 22.31 1.79
C SER A 657 5.27 21.29 2.91
N ASN A 658 4.21 20.48 2.75
CA ASN A 658 3.71 19.54 3.77
C ASN A 658 3.59 20.18 5.17
N THR A 659 3.17 21.44 5.22
CA THR A 659 2.96 22.19 6.46
C THR A 659 1.76 21.62 7.22
N TYR A 660 1.89 21.42 8.53
CA TYR A 660 0.75 21.04 9.37
C TYR A 660 -0.30 22.15 9.34
N VAL A 661 -1.58 21.77 9.42
CA VAL A 661 -2.68 22.72 9.58
C VAL A 661 -2.51 23.46 10.90
N GLU A 662 -2.55 24.80 10.86
CA GLU A 662 -2.44 25.61 12.06
C GLU A 662 -3.66 25.43 12.95
N LYS A 663 -3.43 25.25 14.25
CA LYS A 663 -4.49 25.06 15.25
C LYS A 663 -5.35 26.31 15.46
N GLY A 664 -4.79 27.51 15.32
CA GLY A 664 -5.48 28.75 15.69
C GLY A 664 -5.99 28.72 17.14
N ASP A 665 -7.21 29.20 17.35
CA ASP A 665 -7.95 29.14 18.63
C ASP A 665 -8.78 27.85 18.79
N ASP A 666 -8.71 26.93 17.83
CA ASP A 666 -9.53 25.71 17.85
C ASP A 666 -9.02 24.69 18.88
N ALA A 667 -9.95 23.87 19.39
CA ALA A 667 -9.60 22.75 20.26
C ALA A 667 -8.68 21.74 19.54
N SER A 668 -7.80 21.08 20.29
CA SER A 668 -6.94 20.03 19.72
C SER A 668 -7.81 18.89 19.19
N CYS A 669 -7.61 18.51 17.93
CA CYS A 669 -8.32 17.43 17.29
C CYS A 669 -7.33 16.54 16.52
N ARG A 670 -7.18 15.31 17.02
CA ARG A 670 -6.59 14.20 16.26
C ARG A 670 -7.70 13.28 15.81
N SER A 671 -8.02 13.35 14.52
CA SER A 671 -9.23 12.75 13.95
C SER A 671 -9.35 11.26 14.23
N GLN A 672 -8.26 10.50 14.18
CA GLN A 672 -8.31 9.06 14.45
C GLN A 672 -8.67 8.72 15.90
N ILE A 673 -8.32 9.57 16.87
CA ILE A 673 -8.72 9.40 18.27
C ILE A 673 -10.18 9.85 18.44
N ALA A 674 -10.51 11.03 17.92
CA ALA A 674 -11.86 11.59 17.99
C ALA A 674 -12.91 10.65 17.33
N LEU A 675 -12.57 10.01 16.22
CA LEU A 675 -13.43 9.03 15.56
C LEU A 675 -13.66 7.78 16.41
N TYR A 676 -12.64 7.30 17.11
CA TYR A 676 -12.81 6.16 18.02
C TYR A 676 -13.79 6.49 19.14
N ASP A 677 -13.63 7.67 19.76
CA ASP A 677 -14.54 8.13 20.82
C ASP A 677 -15.95 8.39 20.29
N TYR A 678 -16.08 8.94 19.08
CA TYR A 678 -17.36 9.11 18.39
C TYR A 678 -18.09 7.77 18.24
N TYR A 679 -17.43 6.74 17.69
CA TYR A 679 -18.05 5.42 17.53
C TYR A 679 -18.32 4.72 18.86
N LYS A 680 -17.46 4.91 19.87
CA LYS A 680 -17.66 4.36 21.21
C LYS A 680 -18.90 4.91 21.90
N ASN A 681 -19.24 6.17 21.63
CA ASN A 681 -20.41 6.84 22.19
C ASN A 681 -21.69 6.65 21.35
N MET A 682 -21.59 6.03 20.18
CA MET A 682 -22.73 5.73 19.32
C MET A 682 -23.62 4.68 19.99
N LYS A 683 -24.92 4.98 20.14
CA LYS A 683 -25.92 4.12 20.79
C LYS A 683 -26.82 3.37 19.80
#